data_AF-A0A367Q631-F1
#
_entry.id   AF-A0A367Q631-F1
#
_cell.length_a   1.000
_cell.length_b   1.000
_cell.length_c   1.000
_cell.angle_alpha   90.00
_cell.angle_beta   90.00
_cell.angle_gamma   90.00
#
_symmetry.space_group_name_H-M   'P 1'
#
loop_
_entity.id
_entity.type
_entity.pdbx_description
1 polymer ?
#
loop_
_entity_poly.entity_id
_entity_poly.type
_entity_poly.pdbx_seq_one_letter_code
_entity_poly.pdbx_strand_id
1 'polypeptide(L)'
;MSQSYFQSATWYKATTLTERIASLHTIQCDRTNINTQLQQRQMQRWKSQSPFSNNSYFSQRLAIDGVTEDEFCQLLGEPIEAVQNRYRELPDWLTQLNQAFARPDSISIPSLEEFENSELTGFLDAIAPLINQGCDRLYQEIQKLILTQSHLPFNSNTVVALLFNSLPEQLLSMLGRTMVLELNVARLQGVLSGNTQHERFQSFLQRLRQPEIVLSLLQEYPVLARQIVITINRWVIVSLEFIRHLCTDWREIVNTFSPNRDPGLLVKIDGGLGDTHRGGRSVLIAKFSSGLQIVYKPRPLDIEVHFQQLLTWLNQRGNHPPFRTLKILNCKTHGWVEFVVGQGCTEPEAIQRFYERQGAYLALLYALEATDFHLENLIAAGEHPILVDLESLFHLRTEGMEITQSDLPTVNQIIYSVLRVGLLPQRLWANAESEGVDLSGLGGTAGQLTPYRVPHLEAIGTDEMRFVRERMPMFGSHNRPTINDAPVNVLDYTEAIATGFTAIYRLLLQYRDELLSADGPLAYFAEDEVRIILRSTRTYSLLLSESFHPDLLRNALDRDRHFDRLWVGIEQQPYLAKVIAAERHDLWQGDIPMFTTRPNSRAIWSSSHQEIADFFDETGMQGVQHRIQQLSETDLQQQLWFIRASLTTLVMGEAQVNWPSYHLSEPQNNASWEELLKAALAVGDRLESLALRDEKNVSWLGLTLIEQKHWTLASLGIDLYDGLSGVILFLAYLGSVTQQKRYTTLAKNALTTMQRQLENDKAFIAAIGGFHGWGGIIYTLTHLGVLWDEPELLVQAESLVDLFPDLIAKDEQLDIIGGAAGCIASLLNLYRFAPAQRTLAAAIQCGDRLITCAQTMEHGIGWIAPGMGKKPLAGFSHGVAGIASALLELSAITGEERFRKVALAAIAYEQSLLCRQVGNWPDLREFENTILSKEEPANFMTAWCHGAPGIGLGRLRSLPYLDNPEIRLEIDTAINTTLNQGFGLNHCLCHGDLGNLEMLLQASLILNDPKLHSQVNRLTAVILESINQYGWLCGVPKGVETPGLMTGLAGIGYELLRLAEPTRIPSVLTLAPPKPWCK
;
A
#
# COMPACT_ATOMS: atom_id res chain seq x y z
N MET A 1 -7.91 54.20 -18.45
CA MET A 1 -8.27 53.33 -19.59
C MET A 1 -8.84 51.97 -19.13
N SER A 2 -9.29 51.79 -17.88
CA SER A 2 -9.58 50.47 -17.29
C SER A 2 -11.04 49.96 -17.42
N GLN A 3 -12.04 50.82 -17.69
CA GLN A 3 -13.45 50.39 -17.59
C GLN A 3 -13.94 49.47 -18.73
N SER A 4 -13.39 49.53 -19.96
CA SER A 4 -13.89 48.69 -21.07
C SER A 4 -13.43 47.23 -20.99
N TYR A 5 -12.28 46.96 -20.35
CA TYR A 5 -11.70 45.62 -20.29
C TYR A 5 -12.53 44.65 -19.43
N PHE A 6 -13.08 45.16 -18.33
CA PHE A 6 -13.91 44.40 -17.39
C PHE A 6 -15.38 44.28 -17.82
N GLN A 7 -15.77 44.88 -18.96
CA GLN A 7 -17.11 44.74 -19.55
C GLN A 7 -17.25 43.53 -20.48
N SER A 8 -16.15 42.85 -20.81
CA SER A 8 -16.14 41.68 -21.70
C SER A 8 -16.94 40.50 -21.13
N ALA A 9 -17.80 39.90 -21.96
CA ALA A 9 -18.56 38.71 -21.62
C ALA A 9 -17.67 37.49 -21.31
N THR A 10 -16.43 37.46 -21.81
CA THR A 10 -15.49 36.34 -21.61
C THR A 10 -15.23 36.05 -20.12
N TRP A 11 -15.24 37.07 -19.26
CA TRP A 11 -15.06 36.89 -17.81
C TRP A 11 -16.12 35.97 -17.19
N TYR A 12 -17.34 35.97 -17.73
CA TYR A 12 -18.45 35.13 -17.26
C TYR A 12 -18.27 33.66 -17.65
N LYS A 13 -17.25 33.30 -18.44
CA LYS A 13 -16.86 31.88 -18.61
C LYS A 13 -16.39 31.28 -17.28
N ALA A 14 -16.00 32.10 -16.30
CA ALA A 14 -15.69 31.66 -14.94
C ALA A 14 -16.92 31.41 -14.07
N THR A 15 -18.15 31.66 -14.56
CA THR A 15 -19.39 31.34 -13.83
C THR A 15 -19.63 29.83 -13.83
N THR A 16 -19.64 29.23 -12.64
CA THR A 16 -19.76 27.77 -12.43
C THR A 16 -21.13 27.25 -12.85
N LEU A 17 -21.24 25.93 -13.03
CA LEU A 17 -22.53 25.30 -13.29
C LEU A 17 -23.56 25.64 -12.21
N THR A 18 -23.20 25.55 -10.93
CA THR A 18 -24.09 25.87 -9.81
C THR A 18 -24.59 27.32 -9.84
N GLU A 19 -23.74 28.29 -10.20
CA GLU A 19 -24.14 29.69 -10.36
C GLU A 19 -25.05 29.90 -11.58
N ARG A 20 -24.80 29.19 -12.68
CA ARG A 20 -25.68 29.22 -13.86
C ARG A 20 -27.06 28.63 -13.57
N ILE A 21 -27.12 27.57 -12.77
CA ILE A 21 -28.38 26.96 -12.32
C ILE A 21 -29.15 27.92 -11.40
N ALA A 22 -28.49 28.46 -10.38
CA ALA A 22 -29.11 29.40 -9.45
C ALA A 22 -29.65 30.66 -10.15
N SER A 23 -28.91 31.18 -11.13
CA SER A 23 -29.36 32.33 -11.94
C SER A 23 -30.51 31.99 -12.90
N LEU A 24 -30.59 30.77 -13.42
CA LEU A 24 -31.69 30.31 -14.28
C LEU A 24 -33.03 30.29 -13.53
N HIS A 25 -33.02 29.87 -12.26
CA HIS A 25 -34.24 29.78 -11.44
C HIS A 25 -34.73 31.13 -10.89
N THR A 26 -33.87 32.15 -10.89
CA THR A 26 -34.18 33.47 -10.30
C THR A 26 -34.60 34.52 -11.31
N ILE A 27 -34.25 34.37 -12.59
CA ILE A 27 -34.51 35.35 -13.65
C ILE A 27 -35.28 34.67 -14.80
N GLN A 28 -36.47 35.18 -15.15
CA GLN A 28 -37.16 34.79 -16.39
C GLN A 28 -36.30 35.21 -17.59
N CYS A 29 -35.50 34.28 -18.11
CA CYS A 29 -34.57 34.53 -19.19
C CYS A 29 -35.19 34.16 -20.55
N ASP A 30 -34.94 34.98 -21.57
CA ASP A 30 -35.40 34.75 -22.94
C ASP A 30 -34.64 33.55 -23.55
N ARG A 31 -35.33 32.44 -23.81
CA ARG A 31 -34.72 31.14 -24.17
C ARG A 31 -34.32 31.01 -25.65
N THR A 32 -34.18 32.12 -26.37
CA THR A 32 -34.36 32.15 -27.84
C THR A 32 -33.08 32.10 -28.68
N ASN A 33 -31.90 31.81 -28.12
CA ASN A 33 -30.64 31.83 -28.90
C ASN A 33 -29.59 30.78 -28.48
N ILE A 34 -30.00 29.51 -28.31
CA ILE A 34 -29.10 28.41 -27.89
C ILE A 34 -28.22 27.95 -29.06
N ASN A 35 -26.91 27.82 -28.83
CA ASN A 35 -26.00 27.20 -29.78
C ASN A 35 -26.11 25.67 -29.71
N THR A 36 -26.93 25.09 -30.60
CA THR A 36 -27.23 23.65 -30.62
C THR A 36 -25.99 22.78 -30.87
N GLN A 37 -25.03 23.24 -31.68
CA GLN A 37 -23.79 22.48 -31.94
C GLN A 37 -22.91 22.41 -30.70
N LEU A 38 -22.74 23.55 -30.01
CA LEU A 38 -21.98 23.63 -28.76
C LEU A 38 -22.63 22.78 -27.65
N GLN A 39 -23.95 22.86 -27.53
CA GLN A 39 -24.76 22.05 -26.62
C GLN A 39 -24.51 20.55 -26.84
N GLN A 40 -24.70 20.06 -28.06
CA GLN A 40 -24.54 18.65 -28.39
C GLN A 40 -23.12 18.16 -28.08
N ARG A 41 -22.10 18.95 -28.45
CA ARG A 41 -20.69 18.61 -28.17
C ARG A 41 -20.41 18.53 -26.68
N GLN A 42 -20.89 19.49 -25.88
CA GLN A 42 -20.66 19.49 -24.42
C GLN A 42 -21.41 18.34 -23.73
N MET A 43 -22.66 18.09 -24.13
CA MET A 43 -23.46 16.99 -23.61
C MET A 43 -22.80 15.64 -23.87
N GLN A 44 -22.33 15.41 -25.11
CA GLN A 44 -21.61 14.19 -25.47
C GLN A 44 -20.34 14.01 -24.63
N ARG A 45 -19.55 15.07 -24.43
CA ARG A 45 -18.34 15.02 -23.58
C ARG A 45 -18.67 14.63 -22.14
N TRP A 46 -19.79 15.11 -21.60
CA TRP A 46 -20.23 14.78 -20.25
C TRP A 46 -20.69 13.32 -20.14
N LYS A 47 -21.58 12.88 -21.03
CA LYS A 47 -22.11 11.51 -21.05
C LYS A 47 -21.06 10.45 -21.39
N SER A 48 -20.00 10.82 -22.11
CA SER A 48 -18.88 9.90 -22.39
C SER A 48 -17.95 9.68 -21.19
N GLN A 49 -18.04 10.50 -20.14
CA GLN A 49 -17.20 10.34 -18.95
C GLN A 49 -17.78 9.24 -18.05
N SER A 50 -16.96 8.29 -17.62
CA SER A 50 -17.38 7.28 -16.64
C SER A 50 -17.78 7.94 -15.30
N PRO A 51 -18.86 7.50 -14.63
CA PRO A 51 -19.77 6.40 -14.99
C PRO A 51 -21.03 6.86 -15.76
N PHE A 52 -21.05 8.07 -16.31
CA PHE A 52 -22.23 8.68 -16.96
C PHE A 52 -22.61 8.09 -18.32
N SER A 53 -21.84 7.13 -18.83
CA SER A 53 -22.30 6.26 -19.92
C SER A 53 -23.55 5.46 -19.51
N ASN A 54 -23.73 5.23 -18.20
CA ASN A 54 -24.98 4.77 -17.61
C ASN A 54 -25.88 5.97 -17.29
N ASN A 55 -27.03 6.05 -17.97
CA ASN A 55 -27.99 7.15 -17.83
C ASN A 55 -28.57 7.30 -16.42
N SER A 56 -28.56 6.25 -15.59
CA SER A 56 -29.05 6.32 -14.21
C SER A 56 -28.17 7.24 -13.36
N TYR A 57 -26.84 7.07 -13.41
CA TYR A 57 -25.92 7.92 -12.65
C TYR A 57 -25.88 9.34 -13.17
N PHE A 58 -26.03 9.53 -14.49
CA PHE A 58 -26.16 10.86 -15.05
C PHE A 58 -27.41 11.57 -14.54
N SER A 59 -28.55 10.87 -14.50
CA SER A 59 -29.80 11.42 -13.95
C SER A 59 -29.68 11.75 -12.45
N GLN A 60 -29.06 10.86 -11.67
CA GLN A 60 -28.80 11.07 -10.25
C GLN A 60 -27.92 12.31 -10.03
N ARG A 61 -26.89 12.51 -10.86
CA ARG A 61 -26.08 13.72 -10.80
C ARG A 61 -26.93 14.96 -10.98
N LEU A 62 -27.75 15.00 -12.03
CA LEU A 62 -28.53 16.20 -12.35
C LEU A 62 -29.52 16.51 -11.23
N ALA A 63 -30.06 15.48 -10.58
CA ALA A 63 -30.91 15.62 -9.41
C ALA A 63 -30.18 16.26 -8.21
N ILE A 64 -28.88 16.00 -7.99
CA ILE A 64 -28.09 16.66 -6.92
C ILE A 64 -28.04 18.18 -7.14
N ASP A 65 -27.86 18.61 -8.39
CA ASP A 65 -27.83 20.04 -8.72
C ASP A 65 -29.26 20.63 -8.92
N GLY A 66 -30.31 19.82 -8.75
CA GLY A 66 -31.71 20.24 -8.85
C GLY A 66 -32.15 20.63 -10.25
N VAL A 67 -31.58 20.03 -11.30
CA VAL A 67 -31.87 20.35 -12.70
C VAL A 67 -32.36 19.16 -13.51
N THR A 68 -33.20 19.43 -14.50
CA THR A 68 -33.57 18.44 -15.52
C THR A 68 -32.49 18.30 -16.60
N GLU A 69 -32.51 17.18 -17.34
CA GLU A 69 -31.61 17.02 -18.50
C GLU A 69 -31.81 18.11 -19.55
N ASP A 70 -33.05 18.56 -19.76
CA ASP A 70 -33.37 19.64 -20.70
C ASP A 70 -32.80 21.00 -20.25
N GLU A 71 -32.93 21.34 -18.96
CA GLU A 71 -32.33 22.55 -18.40
C GLU A 71 -30.81 22.50 -18.46
N PHE A 72 -30.21 21.36 -18.10
CA PHE A 72 -28.78 21.16 -18.21
C PHE A 72 -28.30 21.34 -19.66
N CYS A 73 -29.01 20.72 -20.61
CA CYS A 73 -28.84 20.91 -22.05
C CYS A 73 -28.83 22.40 -22.44
N GLN A 74 -29.80 23.18 -21.97
CA GLN A 74 -29.89 24.61 -22.27
C GLN A 74 -28.67 25.38 -21.74
N LEU A 75 -28.25 25.10 -20.50
CA LEU A 75 -27.09 25.73 -19.86
C LEU A 75 -25.77 25.46 -20.61
N LEU A 76 -25.62 24.28 -21.20
CA LEU A 76 -24.43 23.92 -21.98
C LEU A 76 -24.36 24.66 -23.34
N GLY A 77 -25.51 25.02 -23.92
CA GLY A 77 -25.60 25.70 -25.21
C GLY A 77 -25.74 27.23 -25.12
N GLU A 78 -25.81 27.78 -23.92
CA GLU A 78 -26.07 29.19 -23.69
C GLU A 78 -24.90 30.09 -24.14
N PRO A 79 -25.14 31.13 -24.96
CA PRO A 79 -24.14 32.16 -25.28
C PRO A 79 -23.65 32.87 -24.01
N ILE A 80 -22.37 33.22 -23.95
CA ILE A 80 -21.79 33.75 -22.71
C ILE A 80 -22.33 35.14 -22.35
N GLU A 81 -22.77 35.90 -23.36
CA GLU A 81 -23.45 37.18 -23.23
C GLU A 81 -24.80 37.03 -22.49
N ALA A 82 -25.50 35.91 -22.69
CA ALA A 82 -26.74 35.63 -21.98
C ALA A 82 -26.47 35.36 -20.49
N VAL A 83 -25.39 34.66 -20.16
CA VAL A 83 -24.93 34.47 -18.78
C VAL A 83 -24.59 35.83 -18.14
N GLN A 84 -23.85 36.68 -18.84
CA GLN A 84 -23.52 38.04 -18.38
C GLN A 84 -24.78 38.86 -18.07
N ASN A 85 -25.78 38.84 -18.96
CA ASN A 85 -27.02 39.61 -18.81
C ASN A 85 -27.85 39.24 -17.57
N ARG A 86 -27.57 38.10 -16.93
CA ARG A 86 -28.20 37.71 -15.66
C ARG A 86 -27.64 38.47 -14.45
N TYR A 87 -26.48 39.11 -14.59
CA TYR A 87 -25.84 39.85 -13.52
C TYR A 87 -26.18 41.34 -13.59
N ARG A 88 -26.75 41.88 -12.51
CA ARG A 88 -27.01 43.33 -12.37
C ARG A 88 -25.75 44.12 -12.02
N GLU A 89 -24.82 43.48 -11.32
CA GLU A 89 -23.54 44.02 -10.88
C GLU A 89 -22.42 43.01 -11.19
N LEU A 90 -21.18 43.49 -11.27
CA LEU A 90 -20.03 42.61 -11.48
C LEU A 90 -19.91 41.60 -10.33
N PRO A 91 -19.62 40.31 -10.60
CA PRO A 91 -19.32 39.35 -9.55
C PRO A 91 -18.20 39.85 -8.62
N ASP A 92 -18.30 39.55 -7.32
CA ASP A 92 -17.37 40.09 -6.31
C ASP A 92 -15.89 39.87 -6.65
N TRP A 93 -15.53 38.69 -7.16
CA TRP A 93 -14.16 38.38 -7.55
C TRP A 93 -13.67 39.25 -8.72
N LEU A 94 -14.57 39.58 -9.66
CA LEU A 94 -14.27 40.42 -10.82
C LEU A 94 -14.20 41.90 -10.43
N THR A 95 -15.04 42.32 -9.48
CA THR A 95 -14.96 43.64 -8.85
C THR A 95 -13.61 43.83 -8.15
N GLN A 96 -13.16 42.83 -7.38
CA GLN A 96 -11.85 42.88 -6.72
C GLN A 96 -10.70 42.91 -7.72
N LEU A 97 -10.77 42.09 -8.78
CA LEU A 97 -9.80 42.10 -9.87
C LEU A 97 -9.70 43.50 -10.52
N ASN A 98 -10.84 44.10 -10.87
CA ASN A 98 -10.88 45.45 -11.42
C ASN A 98 -10.28 46.49 -10.46
N GLN A 99 -10.62 46.42 -9.18
CA GLN A 99 -10.08 47.32 -8.16
C GLN A 99 -8.56 47.16 -7.98
N ALA A 100 -8.01 45.95 -8.09
CA ALA A 100 -6.58 45.71 -7.97
C ALA A 100 -5.82 46.36 -9.13
N PHE A 101 -6.26 46.14 -10.38
CA PHE A 101 -5.61 46.67 -11.58
C PHE A 101 -5.92 48.14 -11.88
N ALA A 102 -6.87 48.75 -11.15
CA ALA A 102 -7.15 50.18 -11.23
C ALA A 102 -6.27 51.03 -10.30
N ARG A 103 -5.48 50.41 -9.40
CA ARG A 103 -4.57 51.12 -8.49
C ARG A 103 -3.35 51.63 -9.26
N PRO A 104 -2.84 52.84 -8.96
CA PRO A 104 -1.54 53.28 -9.47
C PRO A 104 -0.44 52.36 -8.94
N ASP A 105 0.64 52.18 -9.73
CA ASP A 105 1.76 51.26 -9.43
C ASP A 105 2.12 51.28 -7.94
N SER A 106 1.72 50.22 -7.22
CA SER A 106 2.03 50.06 -5.81
C SER A 106 3.29 49.21 -5.66
N ILE A 107 3.94 49.43 -4.51
CA ILE A 107 5.22 48.90 -4.03
C ILE A 107 5.44 47.41 -4.35
N SER A 108 6.73 47.05 -4.52
CA SER A 108 7.28 45.69 -4.58
C SER A 108 6.54 44.68 -3.69
N ILE A 109 6.25 43.50 -4.24
CA ILE A 109 5.90 42.29 -3.46
C ILE A 109 6.94 42.16 -2.30
N PRO A 110 6.53 41.76 -1.08
CA PRO A 110 7.47 41.50 0.01
C PRO A 110 8.63 40.59 -0.46
N SER A 111 9.86 40.89 -0.01
CA SER A 111 11.07 40.17 -0.41
C SER A 111 10.95 38.66 -0.16
N LEU A 112 11.27 37.84 -1.17
CA LEU A 112 11.22 36.37 -1.15
C LEU A 112 12.62 35.76 -1.03
N GLU A 113 13.42 36.26 -0.08
CA GLU A 113 14.85 35.90 0.07
C GLU A 113 15.13 34.39 0.32
N GLU A 114 14.13 33.60 0.71
CA GLU A 114 14.28 32.18 1.10
C GLU A 114 13.59 31.17 0.16
N PHE A 115 13.08 31.58 -1.01
CA PHE A 115 12.28 30.69 -1.87
C PHE A 115 13.14 29.79 -2.79
N GLU A 116 12.92 28.47 -2.76
CA GLU A 116 13.52 27.53 -3.72
C GLU A 116 12.97 27.78 -5.14
N ASN A 117 13.84 27.82 -6.15
CA ASN A 117 13.53 28.24 -7.53
C ASN A 117 13.14 29.73 -7.67
N SER A 118 14.05 30.61 -7.24
CA SER A 118 13.93 32.07 -7.35
C SER A 118 13.46 32.55 -8.74
N GLU A 119 13.76 31.81 -9.80
CA GLU A 119 13.39 32.10 -11.19
C GLU A 119 11.86 32.05 -11.43
N LEU A 120 11.14 31.17 -10.72
CA LEU A 120 9.68 31.04 -10.85
C LEU A 120 8.92 32.17 -10.14
N THR A 121 9.54 32.81 -9.15
CA THR A 121 8.92 33.93 -8.41
C THR A 121 8.56 35.10 -9.35
N GLY A 122 9.25 35.24 -10.48
CA GLY A 122 8.94 36.22 -11.52
C GLY A 122 7.54 36.06 -12.11
N PHE A 123 6.91 34.87 -12.05
CA PHE A 123 5.52 34.70 -12.48
C PHE A 123 4.53 35.40 -11.56
N LEU A 124 4.89 35.67 -10.30
CA LEU A 124 4.05 36.44 -9.38
C LEU A 124 3.93 37.91 -9.79
N ASP A 125 4.87 38.43 -10.58
CA ASP A 125 4.78 39.79 -11.13
C ASP A 125 3.48 39.98 -11.93
N ALA A 126 3.00 38.92 -12.61
CA ALA A 126 1.74 38.95 -13.35
C ALA A 126 0.53 39.25 -12.46
N ILE A 127 0.60 38.95 -11.16
CA ILE A 127 -0.51 39.15 -10.22
C ILE A 127 -0.12 40.01 -9.03
N ALA A 128 0.99 40.74 -9.12
CA ALA A 128 1.45 41.66 -8.09
C ALA A 128 0.35 42.65 -7.64
N PRO A 129 -0.50 43.22 -8.53
CA PRO A 129 -1.59 44.10 -8.08
C PRO A 129 -2.59 43.42 -7.13
N LEU A 130 -2.89 42.14 -7.34
CA LEU A 130 -3.78 41.36 -6.49
C LEU A 130 -3.12 41.02 -5.15
N ILE A 131 -1.85 40.59 -5.18
CA ILE A 131 -1.06 40.30 -3.98
C ILE A 131 -0.98 41.55 -3.10
N ASN A 132 -0.59 42.68 -3.68
CA ASN A 132 -0.50 43.95 -3.00
C ASN A 132 -1.84 44.40 -2.41
N GLN A 133 -2.94 44.24 -3.16
CA GLN A 133 -4.29 44.50 -2.64
C GLN A 133 -4.61 43.64 -1.41
N GLY A 134 -4.25 42.35 -1.42
CA GLY A 134 -4.38 41.45 -0.28
C GLY A 134 -3.55 41.90 0.92
N CYS A 135 -2.27 42.19 0.71
CA CYS A 135 -1.35 42.68 1.75
C CYS A 135 -1.81 43.99 2.37
N ASP A 136 -2.28 44.95 1.57
CA ASP A 136 -2.81 46.23 2.05
C ASP A 136 -4.05 46.03 2.92
N ARG A 137 -4.97 45.15 2.49
CA ARG A 137 -6.19 44.82 3.25
C ARG A 137 -5.82 44.18 4.59
N LEU A 138 -4.91 43.21 4.57
CA LEU A 138 -4.41 42.55 5.78
C LEU A 138 -3.76 43.57 6.72
N TYR A 139 -2.89 44.44 6.19
CA TYR A 139 -2.25 45.50 6.97
C TYR A 139 -3.27 46.44 7.62
N GLN A 140 -4.24 46.94 6.85
CA GLN A 140 -5.28 47.85 7.35
C GLN A 140 -6.12 47.21 8.48
N GLU A 141 -6.50 45.95 8.32
CA GLU A 141 -7.26 45.21 9.34
C GLU A 141 -6.41 44.91 10.59
N ILE A 142 -5.11 44.63 10.43
CA ILE A 142 -4.18 44.49 11.56
C ILE A 142 -4.02 45.83 12.30
N GLN A 143 -3.93 46.97 11.61
CA GLN A 143 -3.88 48.28 12.25
C GLN A 143 -5.15 48.57 13.07
N LYS A 144 -6.33 48.21 12.55
CA LYS A 144 -7.59 48.30 13.32
C LYS A 144 -7.56 47.40 14.55
N LEU A 145 -7.07 46.18 14.42
CA LEU A 145 -6.96 45.23 15.52
C LEU A 145 -6.04 45.78 16.63
N ILE A 146 -4.88 46.32 16.26
CA ILE A 146 -3.89 46.89 17.20
C ILE A 146 -4.52 47.93 18.14
N LEU A 147 -5.44 48.76 17.65
CA LEU A 147 -6.13 49.78 18.46
C LEU A 147 -6.99 49.19 19.59
N THR A 148 -7.33 47.90 19.52
CA THR A 148 -8.21 47.21 20.47
C THR A 148 -7.46 46.28 21.43
N GLN A 149 -6.14 46.10 21.25
CA GLN A 149 -5.35 45.10 21.98
C GLN A 149 -4.41 45.78 22.99
N SER A 150 -4.34 45.22 24.20
CA SER A 150 -3.46 45.73 25.27
C SER A 150 -2.01 45.26 25.15
N HIS A 151 -1.77 44.14 24.47
CA HIS A 151 -0.44 43.57 24.26
C HIS A 151 -0.33 43.05 22.82
N LEU A 152 0.82 43.27 22.18
CA LEU A 152 1.08 42.84 20.81
C LEU A 152 2.25 41.86 20.80
N PRO A 153 2.00 40.56 20.60
CA PRO A 153 3.06 39.55 20.56
C PRO A 153 3.83 39.51 19.22
N PHE A 154 3.77 40.57 18.42
CA PHE A 154 4.39 40.67 17.11
C PHE A 154 4.74 42.13 16.78
N ASN A 155 5.61 42.32 15.78
CA ASN A 155 5.91 43.64 15.25
C ASN A 155 4.94 43.98 14.10
N SER A 156 4.16 45.05 14.28
CA SER A 156 3.16 45.52 13.31
C SER A 156 3.72 45.86 11.92
N ASN A 157 5.01 46.17 11.82
CA ASN A 157 5.66 46.50 10.55
C ASN A 157 6.12 45.25 9.76
N THR A 158 6.31 44.12 10.42
CA THR A 158 6.88 42.90 9.79
C THR A 158 5.88 41.75 9.70
N VAL A 159 4.81 41.76 10.50
CA VAL A 159 3.86 40.63 10.61
C VAL A 159 3.21 40.25 9.27
N VAL A 160 2.89 41.22 8.40
CA VAL A 160 2.33 40.94 7.07
C VAL A 160 3.31 40.16 6.20
N ALA A 161 4.59 40.49 6.26
CA ALA A 161 5.63 39.75 5.53
C ALA A 161 5.78 38.32 6.08
N LEU A 162 5.72 38.13 7.41
CA LEU A 162 5.74 36.79 8.01
C LEU A 162 4.57 35.92 7.56
N LEU A 163 3.37 36.49 7.47
CA LEU A 163 2.17 35.80 7.00
C LEU A 163 2.19 35.51 5.50
N PHE A 164 2.90 36.35 4.72
CA PHE A 164 2.98 36.21 3.27
C PHE A 164 3.78 34.98 2.84
N ASN A 165 4.74 34.50 3.63
CA ASN A 165 5.68 33.45 3.23
C ASN A 165 5.06 32.14 2.70
N SER A 166 3.83 31.77 3.12
CA SER A 166 3.15 30.56 2.65
C SER A 166 2.31 30.73 1.38
N LEU A 167 1.97 31.97 0.99
CA LEU A 167 1.11 32.26 -0.16
C LEU A 167 1.78 32.06 -1.54
N PRO A 168 3.06 32.46 -1.76
CA PRO A 168 3.75 32.32 -3.03
C PRO A 168 3.71 30.92 -3.63
N GLU A 169 3.99 29.89 -2.83
CA GLU A 169 4.01 28.50 -3.30
C GLU A 169 2.63 28.07 -3.82
N GLN A 170 1.58 28.38 -3.07
CA GLN A 170 0.21 28.09 -3.46
C GLN A 170 -0.15 28.79 -4.78
N LEU A 171 0.19 30.07 -4.94
CA LEU A 171 -0.07 30.82 -6.18
C LEU A 171 0.75 30.30 -7.37
N LEU A 172 2.01 29.96 -7.16
CA LEU A 172 2.88 29.40 -8.21
C LEU A 172 2.39 28.03 -8.69
N SER A 173 1.87 27.19 -7.78
CA SER A 173 1.28 25.90 -8.16
C SER A 173 0.09 26.05 -9.11
N MET A 174 -0.68 27.15 -8.98
CA MET A 174 -1.84 27.47 -9.84
C MET A 174 -1.40 28.10 -11.17
N LEU A 175 -0.38 28.96 -11.14
CA LEU A 175 0.09 29.74 -12.29
C LEU A 175 1.01 28.94 -13.22
N GLY A 176 1.82 28.04 -12.67
CA GLY A 176 3.00 27.48 -13.35
C GLY A 176 2.71 26.89 -14.72
N ARG A 177 1.72 26.00 -14.84
CA ARG A 177 1.35 25.37 -16.13
C ARG A 177 0.90 26.37 -17.18
N THR A 178 0.14 27.37 -16.77
CA THR A 178 -0.35 28.43 -17.67
C THR A 178 0.80 29.33 -18.11
N MET A 179 1.67 29.74 -17.19
CA MET A 179 2.80 30.61 -17.51
C MET A 179 3.81 29.93 -18.43
N VAL A 180 4.08 28.63 -18.22
CA VAL A 180 4.93 27.83 -19.10
C VAL A 180 4.34 27.69 -20.50
N LEU A 181 3.02 27.48 -20.61
CA LEU A 181 2.34 27.45 -21.90
C LEU A 181 2.46 28.80 -22.62
N GLU A 182 2.16 29.90 -21.94
CA GLU A 182 2.19 31.25 -22.52
C GLU A 182 3.61 31.71 -22.87
N LEU A 183 4.61 31.29 -22.10
CA LEU A 183 6.02 31.48 -22.45
C LEU A 183 6.35 30.81 -23.79
N ASN A 184 5.93 29.56 -23.97
CA ASN A 184 6.13 28.84 -25.23
C ASN A 184 5.35 29.47 -26.39
N VAL A 185 4.11 29.92 -26.16
CA VAL A 185 3.32 30.65 -27.16
C VAL A 185 4.05 31.94 -27.58
N ALA A 186 4.53 32.73 -26.62
CA ALA A 186 5.28 33.95 -26.89
C ALA A 186 6.59 33.69 -27.65
N ARG A 187 7.29 32.59 -27.33
CA ARG A 187 8.47 32.14 -28.07
C ARG A 187 8.14 31.81 -29.52
N LEU A 188 7.08 31.02 -29.76
CA LEU A 188 6.66 30.63 -31.11
C LEU A 188 6.15 31.82 -31.95
N GLN A 189 5.55 32.82 -31.30
CA GLN A 189 5.13 34.07 -31.95
C GLN A 189 6.28 35.04 -32.21
N GLY A 190 7.49 34.78 -31.70
CA GLY A 190 8.66 35.63 -31.88
C GLY A 190 8.58 36.98 -31.16
N VAL A 191 7.79 37.08 -30.09
CA VAL A 191 7.55 38.36 -29.38
C VAL A 191 8.46 38.57 -28.15
N LEU A 192 9.38 37.63 -27.89
CA LEU A 192 10.39 37.69 -26.84
C LEU A 192 11.68 38.33 -27.36
N SER A 193 12.26 39.24 -26.58
CA SER A 193 13.53 39.90 -26.89
C SER A 193 14.69 39.21 -26.15
N GLY A 194 15.86 39.09 -26.79
CA GLY A 194 17.05 38.49 -26.17
C GLY A 194 17.79 37.52 -27.09
N ASN A 195 19.11 37.54 -27.03
CA ASN A 195 19.99 36.66 -27.80
C ASN A 195 20.13 35.28 -27.14
N THR A 196 19.95 35.19 -25.82
CA THR A 196 20.02 33.93 -25.07
C THR A 196 18.64 33.46 -24.60
N GLN A 197 18.51 32.16 -24.30
CA GLN A 197 17.27 31.58 -23.77
C GLN A 197 16.85 32.23 -22.43
N HIS A 198 17.81 32.61 -21.60
CA HIS A 198 17.58 33.31 -20.33
C HIS A 198 17.13 34.76 -20.56
N GLU A 199 17.74 35.49 -21.50
CA GLU A 199 17.30 36.85 -21.84
C GLU A 199 15.86 36.87 -22.35
N ARG A 200 15.47 35.87 -23.16
CA ARG A 200 14.09 35.74 -23.65
C ARG A 200 13.11 35.40 -22.53
N PHE A 201 13.50 34.60 -21.55
CA PHE A 201 12.70 34.39 -20.33
C PHE A 201 12.54 35.69 -19.52
N GLN A 202 13.61 36.46 -19.33
CA GLN A 202 13.53 37.76 -18.66
C GLN A 202 12.64 38.75 -19.43
N SER A 203 12.70 38.74 -20.77
CA SER A 203 11.79 39.52 -21.61
C SER A 203 10.32 39.10 -21.40
N PHE A 204 10.04 37.81 -21.21
CA PHE A 204 8.70 37.34 -20.85
C PHE A 204 8.25 37.89 -19.49
N LEU A 205 9.09 37.83 -18.45
CA LEU A 205 8.78 38.40 -17.13
C LEU A 205 8.51 39.91 -17.19
N GLN A 206 9.29 40.65 -17.98
CA GLN A 206 9.04 42.08 -18.20
C GLN A 206 7.70 42.36 -18.88
N ARG A 207 7.27 41.50 -19.81
CA ARG A 207 5.94 41.60 -20.44
C ARG A 207 4.83 41.35 -19.43
N LEU A 208 5.01 40.42 -18.49
CA LEU A 208 4.06 40.15 -17.40
C LEU A 208 3.89 41.34 -16.43
N ARG A 209 4.76 42.36 -16.46
CA ARG A 209 4.55 43.59 -15.68
C ARG A 209 3.61 44.59 -16.35
N GLN A 210 3.27 44.38 -17.63
CA GLN A 210 2.40 45.29 -18.37
C GLN A 210 0.93 44.94 -18.10
N PRO A 211 0.13 45.84 -17.51
CA PRO A 211 -1.26 45.53 -17.12
C PRO A 211 -2.12 45.03 -18.27
N GLU A 212 -1.97 45.59 -19.47
CA GLU A 212 -2.76 45.18 -20.64
C GLU A 212 -2.47 43.73 -21.08
N ILE A 213 -1.20 43.30 -21.03
CA ILE A 213 -0.79 41.93 -21.39
C ILE A 213 -1.34 40.94 -20.38
N VAL A 214 -1.17 41.23 -19.10
CA VAL A 214 -1.66 40.37 -18.01
C VAL A 214 -3.18 40.28 -18.03
N LEU A 215 -3.89 41.40 -18.21
CA LEU A 215 -5.34 41.39 -18.28
C LEU A 215 -5.83 40.55 -19.47
N SER A 216 -5.13 40.60 -20.61
CA SER A 216 -5.34 39.68 -21.75
C SER A 216 -5.17 38.22 -21.38
N LEU A 217 -4.10 37.87 -20.67
CA LEU A 217 -3.86 36.51 -20.21
C LEU A 217 -4.95 36.06 -19.23
N LEU A 218 -5.26 36.87 -18.22
CA LEU A 218 -6.28 36.54 -17.22
C LEU A 218 -7.70 36.45 -17.83
N GLN A 219 -7.99 37.24 -18.87
CA GLN A 219 -9.25 37.14 -19.61
C GLN A 219 -9.34 35.88 -20.47
N GLU A 220 -8.23 35.40 -21.02
CA GLU A 220 -8.17 34.10 -21.71
C GLU A 220 -8.37 32.94 -20.72
N TYR A 221 -7.87 33.09 -19.49
CA TYR A 221 -8.00 32.11 -18.40
C TYR A 221 -8.83 32.65 -17.22
N PRO A 222 -10.12 32.97 -17.40
CA PRO A 222 -10.91 33.68 -16.40
C PRO A 222 -11.15 32.84 -15.13
N VAL A 223 -11.11 31.51 -15.23
CA VAL A 223 -11.20 30.63 -14.06
C VAL A 223 -9.94 30.75 -13.21
N LEU A 224 -8.75 30.87 -13.82
CA LEU A 224 -7.50 31.11 -13.09
C LEU A 224 -7.57 32.44 -12.33
N ALA A 225 -8.01 33.51 -12.99
CA ALA A 225 -8.17 34.83 -12.39
C ALA A 225 -9.10 34.78 -11.16
N ARG A 226 -10.27 34.13 -11.30
CA ARG A 226 -11.21 33.90 -10.20
C ARG A 226 -10.55 33.16 -9.03
N GLN A 227 -9.80 32.09 -9.32
CA GLN A 227 -9.20 31.25 -8.30
C GLN A 227 -8.09 31.96 -7.54
N ILE A 228 -7.26 32.76 -8.22
CA ILE A 228 -6.23 33.58 -7.57
C ILE A 228 -6.86 34.58 -6.59
N VAL A 229 -7.94 35.25 -7.00
CA VAL A 229 -8.68 36.16 -6.12
C VAL A 229 -9.25 35.42 -4.91
N ILE A 230 -9.80 34.23 -5.10
CA ILE A 230 -10.32 33.38 -4.01
C ILE A 230 -9.20 33.01 -3.02
N THR A 231 -8.05 32.54 -3.52
CA THR A 231 -6.90 32.14 -2.70
C THR A 231 -6.37 33.31 -1.87
N ILE A 232 -6.17 34.48 -2.49
CA ILE A 232 -5.68 35.67 -1.77
C ILE A 232 -6.68 36.13 -0.71
N ASN A 233 -7.98 36.12 -1.01
CA ASN A 233 -9.01 36.47 -0.03
C ASN A 233 -8.97 35.58 1.20
N ARG A 234 -8.84 34.28 1.00
CA ARG A 234 -8.75 33.33 2.11
C ARG A 234 -7.49 33.51 2.91
N TRP A 235 -6.35 33.68 2.25
CA TRP A 235 -5.11 33.96 2.94
C TRP A 235 -5.25 35.18 3.86
N VAL A 236 -5.90 36.27 3.41
CA VAL A 236 -6.19 37.43 4.27
C VAL A 236 -7.08 37.04 5.46
N ILE A 237 -8.15 36.27 5.23
CA ILE A 237 -9.09 35.85 6.29
C ILE A 237 -8.40 34.99 7.35
N VAL A 238 -7.69 33.94 6.93
CA VAL A 238 -6.99 32.99 7.81
C VAL A 238 -5.85 33.68 8.56
N SER A 239 -5.11 34.56 7.87
CA SER A 239 -4.06 35.36 8.50
C SER A 239 -4.62 36.26 9.60
N LEU A 240 -5.75 36.93 9.36
CA LEU A 240 -6.41 37.76 10.37
C LEU A 240 -6.97 36.94 11.52
N GLU A 241 -7.53 35.77 11.24
CA GLU A 241 -8.01 34.83 12.25
C GLU A 241 -6.87 34.41 13.19
N PHE A 242 -5.74 33.96 12.64
CA PHE A 242 -4.55 33.59 13.41
C PHE A 242 -4.06 34.73 14.30
N ILE A 243 -3.90 35.95 13.75
CA ILE A 243 -3.41 37.09 14.53
C ILE A 243 -4.40 37.49 15.64
N ARG A 244 -5.72 37.39 15.40
CA ARG A 244 -6.74 37.65 16.42
C ARG A 244 -6.66 36.64 17.56
N HIS A 245 -6.55 35.35 17.25
CA HIS A 245 -6.39 34.30 18.25
C HIS A 245 -5.09 34.49 19.04
N LEU A 246 -3.98 34.74 18.34
CA LEU A 246 -2.68 34.98 18.99
C LEU A 246 -2.73 36.14 20.00
N CYS A 247 -3.37 37.25 19.66
CA CYS A 247 -3.57 38.38 20.59
C CYS A 247 -4.47 38.01 21.76
N THR A 248 -5.61 37.39 21.48
CA THR A 248 -6.65 37.09 22.48
C THR A 248 -6.15 36.10 23.52
N ASP A 249 -5.39 35.09 23.08
CA ASP A 249 -4.94 33.99 23.93
C ASP A 249 -3.57 34.24 24.55
N TRP A 250 -2.91 35.35 24.22
CA TRP A 250 -1.48 35.56 24.53
C TRP A 250 -1.13 35.32 26.00
N ARG A 251 -1.97 35.78 26.92
CA ARG A 251 -1.77 35.58 28.36
C ARG A 251 -1.73 34.10 28.73
N GLU A 252 -2.68 33.31 28.21
CA GLU A 252 -2.77 31.88 28.49
C GLU A 252 -1.67 31.09 27.77
N ILE A 253 -1.27 31.53 26.57
CA ILE A 253 -0.09 30.99 25.86
C ILE A 253 1.15 31.15 26.73
N VAL A 254 1.41 32.35 27.26
CA VAL A 254 2.58 32.61 28.12
C VAL A 254 2.51 31.75 29.39
N ASN A 255 1.36 31.70 30.07
CA ASN A 255 1.18 30.90 31.28
C ASN A 255 1.43 29.41 31.05
N THR A 256 1.00 28.89 29.90
CA THR A 256 1.07 27.45 29.57
C THR A 256 2.46 27.04 29.09
N PHE A 257 3.00 27.75 28.10
CA PHE A 257 4.19 27.32 27.36
C PHE A 257 5.48 27.94 27.88
N SER A 258 5.43 29.13 28.51
CA SER A 258 6.63 29.85 28.96
C SER A 258 6.41 30.65 30.25
N PRO A 259 5.96 30.03 31.36
CA PRO A 259 5.56 30.75 32.58
C PRO A 259 6.69 31.55 33.24
N ASN A 260 7.95 31.18 32.98
CA ASN A 260 9.12 31.77 33.62
C ASN A 260 10.01 32.60 32.68
N ARG A 261 9.62 32.76 31.41
CA ARG A 261 10.43 33.45 30.40
C ARG A 261 9.51 34.19 29.43
N ASP A 262 9.84 35.45 29.14
CA ASP A 262 9.16 36.20 28.08
C ASP A 262 9.45 35.54 26.71
N PRO A 263 8.42 35.08 25.96
CA PRO A 263 8.62 34.55 24.62
C PRO A 263 9.21 35.57 23.64
N GLY A 264 9.02 36.86 23.88
CA GLY A 264 9.35 37.94 22.97
C GLY A 264 8.39 38.03 21.78
N LEU A 265 8.85 38.61 20.67
CA LEU A 265 8.01 38.88 19.50
C LEU A 265 7.98 37.70 18.53
N LEU A 266 6.88 37.53 17.82
CA LEU A 266 6.76 36.64 16.67
C LEU A 266 7.76 37.04 15.58
N VAL A 267 8.59 36.10 15.16
CA VAL A 267 9.66 36.32 14.17
C VAL A 267 9.57 35.40 12.95
N LYS A 268 8.84 34.29 13.04
CA LYS A 268 8.60 33.39 11.90
C LYS A 268 7.26 32.68 12.04
N ILE A 269 6.61 32.42 10.90
CA ILE A 269 5.45 31.56 10.78
C ILE A 269 5.79 30.54 9.69
N ASP A 270 5.79 29.26 10.05
CA ASP A 270 5.89 28.18 9.07
C ASP A 270 4.46 27.67 8.81
N GLY A 271 4.00 27.80 7.56
CA GLY A 271 2.70 27.33 7.08
C GLY A 271 2.86 26.38 5.90
N GLY A 272 1.75 25.88 5.34
CA GLY A 272 1.80 24.89 4.24
C GLY A 272 2.24 23.49 4.68
N LEU A 273 2.20 23.20 5.98
CA LEU A 273 2.66 21.94 6.60
C LEU A 273 1.63 20.81 6.51
N GLY A 274 0.60 20.97 5.70
CA GLY A 274 -0.51 20.03 5.53
C GLY A 274 -1.55 20.57 4.56
N ASP A 275 -2.59 19.78 4.33
CA ASP A 275 -3.70 20.17 3.46
C ASP A 275 -4.45 21.39 3.99
N THR A 276 -5.02 22.15 3.06
CA THR A 276 -5.92 23.25 3.40
C THR A 276 -7.37 22.78 3.40
N HIS A 277 -8.11 23.19 4.43
CA HIS A 277 -9.51 22.82 4.65
C HIS A 277 -10.33 24.03 5.09
N ARG A 278 -11.66 23.93 5.05
CA ARG A 278 -12.60 24.90 5.69
C ARG A 278 -12.27 26.37 5.37
N GLY A 279 -12.11 26.73 4.11
CA GLY A 279 -11.76 28.07 3.67
C GLY A 279 -10.28 28.41 3.79
N GLY A 280 -9.38 27.47 3.50
CA GLY A 280 -7.93 27.70 3.45
C GLY A 280 -7.20 27.59 4.78
N ARG A 281 -7.84 27.05 5.82
CA ARG A 281 -7.24 26.84 7.15
C ARG A 281 -6.30 25.63 7.11
N SER A 282 -5.16 25.76 7.77
CA SER A 282 -4.17 24.70 7.96
C SER A 282 -3.46 24.91 9.31
N VAL A 283 -2.70 23.92 9.75
CA VAL A 283 -1.80 24.05 10.90
C VAL A 283 -0.71 25.09 10.60
N LEU A 284 -0.35 25.90 11.61
CA LEU A 284 0.74 26.88 11.54
C LEU A 284 1.71 26.68 12.70
N ILE A 285 3.01 26.84 12.48
CA ILE A 285 4.01 26.88 13.55
C ILE A 285 4.45 28.33 13.75
N ALA A 286 4.26 28.85 14.96
CA ALA A 286 4.67 30.20 15.35
C ALA A 286 5.99 30.14 16.11
N LYS A 287 7.00 30.89 15.66
CA LYS A 287 8.32 31.01 16.31
C LYS A 287 8.55 32.41 16.85
N PHE A 288 8.96 32.50 18.10
CA PHE A 288 9.23 33.76 18.81
C PHE A 288 10.72 34.04 18.98
N SER A 289 11.08 35.30 19.23
CA SER A 289 12.48 35.76 19.33
C SER A 289 13.28 35.10 20.47
N SER A 290 12.60 34.56 21.49
CA SER A 290 13.24 33.76 22.55
C SER A 290 13.70 32.37 22.10
N GLY A 291 13.22 31.90 20.94
CA GLY A 291 13.34 30.53 20.46
C GLY A 291 12.11 29.66 20.75
N LEU A 292 11.11 30.15 21.50
CA LEU A 292 9.86 29.42 21.72
C LEU A 292 9.18 29.13 20.38
N GLN A 293 8.70 27.89 20.22
CA GLN A 293 7.86 27.47 19.11
C GLN A 293 6.57 26.85 19.66
N ILE A 294 5.44 27.19 19.05
CA ILE A 294 4.13 26.61 19.36
C ILE A 294 3.38 26.30 18.06
N VAL A 295 2.58 25.25 18.09
CA VAL A 295 1.75 24.81 16.96
C VAL A 295 0.34 25.36 17.16
N TYR A 296 -0.14 26.12 16.19
CA TYR A 296 -1.51 26.61 16.11
C TYR A 296 -2.34 25.67 15.23
N LYS A 297 -3.43 25.15 15.80
CA LYS A 297 -4.41 24.34 15.06
C LYS A 297 -5.75 25.11 15.02
N PRO A 298 -6.27 25.46 13.84
CA PRO A 298 -7.54 26.19 13.69
C PRO A 298 -8.76 25.26 13.83
N ARG A 299 -8.75 24.40 14.85
CA ARG A 299 -9.84 23.46 15.19
C ARG A 299 -9.88 23.18 16.70
N PRO A 300 -11.02 22.70 17.25
CA PRO A 300 -11.09 22.24 18.63
C PRO A 300 -10.00 21.21 18.96
N LEU A 301 -9.50 21.23 20.21
CA LEU A 301 -8.45 20.31 20.70
C LEU A 301 -8.92 19.40 21.83
N ASP A 302 -10.23 19.20 21.97
CA ASP A 302 -10.81 18.30 22.98
C ASP A 302 -10.24 16.88 22.84
N ILE A 303 -10.15 16.38 21.60
CA ILE A 303 -9.55 15.07 21.27
C ILE A 303 -8.09 14.96 21.74
N GLU A 304 -7.26 15.99 21.50
CA GLU A 304 -5.89 15.99 22.00
C GLU A 304 -5.84 16.02 23.54
N VAL A 305 -6.67 16.84 24.19
CA VAL A 305 -6.70 16.97 25.65
C VAL A 305 -7.10 15.63 26.30
N HIS A 306 -8.19 15.01 25.84
CA HIS A 306 -8.64 13.72 26.37
C HIS A 306 -7.64 12.60 26.08
N PHE A 307 -6.93 12.65 24.95
CA PHE A 307 -5.84 11.71 24.69
C PHE A 307 -4.68 11.86 25.68
N GLN A 308 -4.25 13.09 26.01
CA GLN A 308 -3.21 13.29 27.04
C GLN A 308 -3.65 12.79 28.43
N GLN A 309 -4.93 12.95 28.76
CA GLN A 309 -5.50 12.40 30.00
C GLN A 309 -5.49 10.88 30.00
N LEU A 310 -5.83 10.24 28.87
CA LEU A 310 -5.76 8.79 28.71
C LEU A 310 -4.31 8.26 28.82
N LEU A 311 -3.33 8.95 28.22
CA LEU A 311 -1.90 8.61 28.39
C LEU A 311 -1.47 8.69 29.86
N THR A 312 -1.91 9.75 30.56
CA THR A 312 -1.65 9.91 32.00
C THR A 312 -2.28 8.79 32.82
N TRP A 313 -3.52 8.41 32.49
CA TRP A 313 -4.25 7.32 33.14
C TRP A 313 -3.54 5.96 32.95
N LEU A 314 -2.99 5.68 31.76
CA LEU A 314 -2.19 4.49 31.47
C LEU A 314 -0.87 4.48 32.24
N ASN A 315 -0.14 5.61 32.20
CA ASN A 315 1.14 5.78 32.91
C ASN A 315 1.02 5.51 34.43
N GLN A 316 -0.14 5.74 35.03
CA GLN A 316 -0.39 5.50 36.46
C GLN A 316 -0.68 4.03 36.81
N ARG A 317 -1.04 3.19 35.83
CA ARG A 317 -1.51 1.81 36.05
C ARG A 317 -0.56 0.73 35.53
N GLY A 318 0.28 1.07 34.55
CA GLY A 318 1.23 0.14 33.95
C GLY A 318 2.67 0.30 34.45
N ASN A 319 3.49 -0.73 34.22
CA ASN A 319 4.95 -0.68 34.42
C ASN A 319 5.72 -0.61 33.08
N HIS A 320 5.07 -0.05 32.06
CA HIS A 320 5.69 0.21 30.75
C HIS A 320 6.51 1.50 30.80
N PRO A 321 7.45 1.73 29.85
CA PRO A 321 8.06 3.04 29.70
C PRO A 321 6.96 4.10 29.56
N PRO A 322 6.97 5.17 30.38
CA PRO A 322 5.86 6.12 30.40
C PRO A 322 5.78 6.89 29.09
N PHE A 323 4.56 7.16 28.65
CA PHE A 323 4.28 8.08 27.55
C PHE A 323 4.60 9.51 27.98
N ARG A 324 5.27 10.26 27.09
CA ARG A 324 5.44 11.70 27.28
C ARG A 324 4.12 12.40 26.91
N THR A 325 3.64 13.26 27.79
CA THR A 325 2.48 14.10 27.50
C THR A 325 2.88 15.48 26.98
N LEU A 326 1.99 16.08 26.17
CA LEU A 326 2.18 17.40 25.57
C LEU A 326 1.36 18.45 26.33
N LYS A 327 1.89 19.66 26.40
CA LYS A 327 1.11 20.83 26.84
C LYS A 327 0.17 21.26 25.72
N ILE A 328 -1.09 21.46 26.08
CA ILE A 328 -2.16 21.87 25.17
C ILE A 328 -2.95 23.00 25.81
N LEU A 329 -3.23 24.03 25.02
CA LEU A 329 -4.18 25.09 25.34
C LEU A 329 -5.37 24.97 24.38
N ASN A 330 -6.47 24.41 24.87
CA ASN A 330 -7.71 24.27 24.10
C ASN A 330 -8.58 25.53 24.26
N CYS A 331 -8.76 26.28 23.16
CA CYS A 331 -9.58 27.48 23.09
C CYS A 331 -10.97 27.23 22.49
N LYS A 332 -11.43 25.96 22.52
CA LYS A 332 -12.72 25.44 22.00
C LYS A 332 -12.86 25.43 20.50
N THR A 333 -12.60 26.54 19.80
CA THR A 333 -12.73 26.60 18.32
C THR A 333 -11.40 26.43 17.59
N HIS A 334 -10.30 26.57 18.34
CA HIS A 334 -8.92 26.46 17.92
C HIS A 334 -8.08 26.09 19.15
N GLY A 335 -6.78 25.88 18.98
CA GLY A 335 -5.89 25.82 20.13
C GLY A 335 -4.42 25.79 19.78
N TRP A 336 -3.62 25.69 20.83
CA TRP A 336 -2.17 25.76 20.78
C TRP A 336 -1.56 24.51 21.41
N VAL A 337 -0.55 23.94 20.77
CA VAL A 337 0.16 22.75 21.24
C VAL A 337 1.65 23.06 21.34
N GLU A 338 2.34 22.47 22.32
CA GLU A 338 3.80 22.60 22.38
C GLU A 338 4.45 22.07 21.11
N PHE A 339 5.48 22.77 20.61
CA PHE A 339 6.23 22.28 19.47
C PHE A 339 7.19 21.16 19.88
N VAL A 340 7.19 20.07 19.13
CA VAL A 340 8.02 18.90 19.39
C VAL A 340 9.15 18.86 18.37
N VAL A 341 10.38 18.93 18.86
CA VAL A 341 11.59 18.87 18.04
C VAL A 341 12.02 17.42 17.89
N GLY A 342 12.26 16.98 16.65
CA GLY A 342 12.90 15.70 16.38
C GLY A 342 14.32 15.67 16.94
N GLN A 343 14.68 14.62 17.68
CA GLN A 343 15.98 14.48 18.33
C GLN A 343 16.45 13.03 18.27
N GLY A 344 17.74 12.82 17.98
CA GLY A 344 18.36 11.50 18.04
C GLY A 344 18.55 11.00 19.47
N CYS A 345 18.78 9.71 19.62
CA CYS A 345 19.22 9.06 20.84
C CYS A 345 20.75 8.97 20.90
N THR A 346 21.29 8.81 22.11
CA THR A 346 22.73 8.64 22.35
C THR A 346 23.11 7.20 22.72
N GLU A 347 22.15 6.38 23.17
CA GLU A 347 22.38 5.00 23.64
C GLU A 347 21.38 4.01 23.03
N PRO A 348 21.76 2.74 22.81
CA PRO A 348 20.85 1.71 22.26
C PRO A 348 19.62 1.43 23.13
N GLU A 349 19.75 1.52 24.46
CA GLU A 349 18.64 1.30 25.39
C GLU A 349 17.52 2.34 25.22
N ALA A 350 17.88 3.57 24.84
CA ALA A 350 16.92 4.63 24.50
C ALA A 350 16.14 4.29 23.22
N ILE A 351 16.79 3.66 22.24
CA ILE A 351 16.13 3.15 21.02
C ILE A 351 15.18 1.99 21.37
N GLN A 352 15.59 1.10 22.27
CA GLN A 352 14.72 0.02 22.74
C GLN A 352 13.45 0.59 23.39
N ARG A 353 13.59 1.55 24.32
CA ARG A 353 12.46 2.22 24.97
C ARG A 353 11.59 2.99 23.96
N PHE A 354 12.19 3.59 22.93
CA PHE A 354 11.45 4.22 21.83
C PHE A 354 10.52 3.22 21.14
N TYR A 355 11.03 2.06 20.75
CA TYR A 355 10.24 1.05 20.04
C TYR A 355 9.25 0.31 20.95
N GLU A 356 9.55 0.14 22.24
CA GLU A 356 8.57 -0.28 23.24
C GLU A 356 7.40 0.73 23.32
N ARG A 357 7.68 2.05 23.32
CA ARG A 357 6.63 3.07 23.27
C ARG A 357 5.86 3.07 21.95
N GLN A 358 6.50 2.79 20.82
CA GLN A 358 5.80 2.62 19.53
C GLN A 358 4.82 1.44 19.57
N GLY A 359 5.25 0.28 20.09
CA GLY A 359 4.35 -0.86 20.29
C GLY A 359 3.19 -0.52 21.22
N ALA A 360 3.48 0.21 22.30
CA ALA A 360 2.49 0.69 23.25
C ALA A 360 1.44 1.63 22.61
N TYR A 361 1.88 2.58 21.77
CA TYR A 361 0.96 3.42 20.98
C TYR A 361 0.15 2.60 19.99
N LEU A 362 0.74 1.62 19.31
CA LEU A 362 0.04 0.79 18.35
C LEU A 362 -1.12 0.01 19.01
N ALA A 363 -0.92 -0.53 20.22
CA ALA A 363 -1.99 -1.19 20.98
C ALA A 363 -3.11 -0.22 21.38
N LEU A 364 -2.75 0.99 21.80
CA LEU A 364 -3.71 2.03 22.16
C LEU A 364 -4.54 2.49 20.93
N LEU A 365 -3.86 2.78 19.82
CA LEU A 365 -4.50 3.20 18.57
C LEU A 365 -5.40 2.10 17.99
N TYR A 366 -4.97 0.84 18.08
CA TYR A 366 -5.80 -0.31 17.72
C TYR A 366 -7.09 -0.37 18.54
N ALA A 367 -6.99 -0.20 19.87
CA ALA A 367 -8.16 -0.21 20.75
C ALA A 367 -9.12 0.97 20.50
N LEU A 368 -8.59 2.13 20.08
CA LEU A 368 -9.36 3.34 19.79
C LEU A 368 -9.86 3.43 18.34
N GLU A 369 -9.79 2.33 17.57
CA GLU A 369 -10.27 2.29 16.17
C GLU A 369 -9.63 3.40 15.30
N ALA A 370 -8.35 3.66 15.52
CA ALA A 370 -7.58 4.70 14.84
C ALA A 370 -7.16 4.29 13.42
N THR A 371 -6.97 5.28 12.54
CA THR A 371 -6.42 5.07 11.18
C THR A 371 -5.61 6.28 10.73
N ASP A 372 -4.95 6.21 9.57
CA ASP A 372 -4.22 7.33 8.94
C ASP A 372 -2.98 7.85 9.72
N PHE A 373 -2.34 7.01 10.54
CA PHE A 373 -1.09 7.35 11.24
C PHE A 373 0.15 7.02 10.40
N HIS A 374 0.46 7.87 9.43
CA HIS A 374 1.59 7.77 8.51
C HIS A 374 2.86 8.46 9.02
N LEU A 375 3.95 8.42 8.25
CA LEU A 375 5.26 9.00 8.60
C LEU A 375 5.22 10.49 8.95
N GLU A 376 4.29 11.27 8.40
CA GLU A 376 4.11 12.69 8.72
C GLU A 376 3.50 12.92 10.12
N ASN A 377 2.79 11.94 10.66
CA ASN A 377 2.05 12.05 11.93
C ASN A 377 2.87 11.63 13.15
N LEU A 378 4.13 11.26 12.95
CA LEU A 378 5.04 10.79 13.99
C LEU A 378 6.33 11.60 14.02
N ILE A 379 6.72 12.06 15.21
CA ILE A 379 8.03 12.69 15.47
C ILE A 379 8.81 11.85 16.49
N ALA A 380 10.04 11.49 16.15
CA ALA A 380 11.00 10.88 17.04
C ALA A 380 11.73 11.96 17.85
N ALA A 381 11.28 12.17 19.09
CA ALA A 381 11.85 13.14 20.02
C ALA A 381 12.71 12.43 21.08
N GLY A 382 13.93 12.04 20.71
CA GLY A 382 14.81 11.20 21.51
C GLY A 382 14.19 9.81 21.66
N GLU A 383 14.08 9.31 22.89
CA GLU A 383 13.43 8.03 23.19
C GLU A 383 11.89 8.07 23.17
N HIS A 384 11.29 9.21 22.81
CA HIS A 384 9.85 9.40 22.80
C HIS A 384 9.30 9.53 21.38
N PRO A 385 8.55 8.53 20.88
CA PRO A 385 7.68 8.74 19.73
C PRO A 385 6.53 9.66 20.13
N ILE A 386 6.24 10.68 19.33
CA ILE A 386 5.14 11.62 19.57
C ILE A 386 4.22 11.65 18.37
N LEU A 387 2.94 11.36 18.61
CA LEU A 387 1.86 11.51 17.64
C LEU A 387 1.44 12.99 17.62
N VAL A 388 1.54 13.63 16.46
CA VAL A 388 1.26 15.08 16.32
C VAL A 388 -0.12 15.39 15.79
N ASP A 389 -0.78 14.41 15.17
CA ASP A 389 -2.17 14.50 14.75
C ASP A 389 -2.98 13.32 15.28
N LEU A 390 -4.16 13.63 15.83
CA LEU A 390 -5.04 12.69 16.54
C LEU A 390 -6.48 12.80 16.03
N GLU A 391 -6.71 13.48 14.90
CA GLU A 391 -8.06 13.73 14.40
C GLU A 391 -8.75 12.48 13.84
N SER A 392 -8.02 11.40 13.55
CA SER A 392 -8.55 10.14 12.98
C SER A 392 -8.77 9.02 14.01
N LEU A 393 -8.99 9.36 15.28
CA LEU A 393 -9.41 8.41 16.32
C LEU A 393 -10.92 8.09 16.20
N PHE A 394 -11.35 6.95 16.73
CA PHE A 394 -12.75 6.48 16.67
C PHE A 394 -13.31 6.40 15.23
N HIS A 395 -12.47 6.01 14.28
CA HIS A 395 -12.83 6.06 12.86
C HIS A 395 -13.81 4.93 12.49
N LEU A 396 -15.02 5.34 12.12
CA LEU A 396 -16.12 4.48 11.71
C LEU A 396 -15.80 3.64 10.46
N ARG A 397 -16.49 2.50 10.35
CA ARG A 397 -16.47 1.56 9.22
C ARG A 397 -17.91 1.56 8.64
N THR A 398 -18.09 1.49 7.32
CA THR A 398 -19.45 1.33 6.72
C THR A 398 -19.49 0.14 5.77
N GLU A 399 -20.64 -0.53 5.74
CA GLU A 399 -21.02 -1.41 4.64
C GLU A 399 -21.02 -0.59 3.34
N GLY A 400 -20.12 -0.93 2.41
CA GLY A 400 -19.92 -0.22 1.15
C GLY A 400 -18.72 0.74 1.11
N MET A 401 -18.12 1.16 2.24
CA MET A 401 -16.71 1.63 2.26
C MET A 401 -15.75 0.47 1.99
N GLU A 402 -16.16 -0.73 2.40
CA GLU A 402 -15.50 -1.99 2.08
C GLU A 402 -15.62 -2.24 0.56
N ILE A 403 -14.49 -2.60 -0.06
CA ILE A 403 -14.40 -2.87 -1.50
C ILE A 403 -15.37 -4.00 -1.84
N THR A 404 -16.53 -3.65 -2.40
CA THR A 404 -17.57 -4.59 -2.87
C THR A 404 -17.12 -5.47 -4.03
N GLN A 405 -15.83 -5.41 -4.42
CA GLN A 405 -15.23 -6.24 -5.46
C GLN A 405 -14.34 -7.37 -4.94
N SER A 406 -14.17 -7.57 -3.63
CA SER A 406 -13.61 -8.84 -3.14
C SER A 406 -14.42 -9.41 -2.00
N ASP A 407 -15.20 -10.45 -2.29
CA ASP A 407 -15.88 -11.35 -1.34
C ASP A 407 -14.89 -12.12 -0.41
N LEU A 408 -13.70 -11.58 -0.16
CA LEU A 408 -12.60 -12.24 0.50
C LEU A 408 -12.52 -11.78 1.96
N PRO A 409 -12.65 -12.70 2.94
CA PRO A 409 -12.48 -12.43 4.39
C PRO A 409 -11.19 -11.68 4.76
N THR A 410 -10.18 -11.76 3.90
CA THR A 410 -8.84 -11.19 4.09
C THR A 410 -8.82 -9.67 4.06
N VAL A 411 -9.64 -9.03 3.20
CA VAL A 411 -9.73 -7.56 3.14
C VAL A 411 -10.35 -7.02 4.42
N ASN A 412 -11.43 -7.64 4.88
CA ASN A 412 -12.06 -7.28 6.15
C ASN A 412 -11.06 -7.43 7.29
N GLN A 413 -10.38 -8.57 7.42
CA GLN A 413 -9.43 -8.77 8.51
C GLN A 413 -8.24 -7.78 8.51
N ILE A 414 -7.72 -7.34 7.36
CA ILE A 414 -6.73 -6.24 7.33
C ILE A 414 -7.33 -4.97 7.96
N ILE A 415 -8.58 -4.62 7.61
CA ILE A 415 -9.32 -3.48 8.16
C ILE A 415 -9.60 -3.68 9.68
N TYR A 416 -9.82 -4.91 10.16
CA TYR A 416 -10.02 -5.22 11.59
C TYR A 416 -8.71 -5.47 12.38
N SER A 417 -7.54 -5.28 11.76
CA SER A 417 -6.23 -5.52 12.39
C SER A 417 -5.48 -4.24 12.72
N VAL A 418 -4.38 -4.38 13.46
CA VAL A 418 -3.37 -3.33 13.72
C VAL A 418 -2.81 -2.67 12.46
N LEU A 419 -2.91 -3.30 11.28
CA LEU A 419 -2.43 -2.75 10.02
C LEU A 419 -3.20 -1.49 9.61
N ARG A 420 -4.49 -1.39 9.97
CA ARG A 420 -5.34 -0.24 9.63
C ARG A 420 -4.86 1.08 10.26
N VAL A 421 -4.08 1.00 11.34
CA VAL A 421 -3.57 2.18 12.05
C VAL A 421 -2.68 3.03 11.14
N GLY A 422 -1.88 2.40 10.25
CA GLY A 422 -0.95 3.08 9.34
C GLY A 422 0.49 3.17 9.83
N LEU A 423 0.78 2.81 11.09
CA LEU A 423 2.14 2.84 11.64
C LEU A 423 3.04 1.71 11.13
N LEU A 424 2.44 0.56 10.79
CA LEU A 424 3.15 -0.65 10.40
C LEU A 424 3.51 -0.64 8.89
N PRO A 425 4.69 -1.14 8.50
CA PRO A 425 5.11 -1.21 7.10
C PRO A 425 4.12 -1.88 6.17
N GLN A 426 3.78 -1.20 5.08
CA GLN A 426 3.02 -1.76 3.97
C GLN A 426 3.40 -1.03 2.69
N ARG A 427 3.93 -1.77 1.71
CA ARG A 427 4.17 -1.20 0.38
C ARG A 427 2.86 -1.03 -0.35
N LEU A 428 2.58 0.19 -0.72
CA LEU A 428 1.42 0.57 -1.54
C LEU A 428 1.86 0.75 -2.99
N TRP A 429 0.96 0.41 -3.92
CA TRP A 429 1.11 0.64 -5.37
C TRP A 429 2.32 -0.04 -6.04
N ALA A 430 2.80 -1.14 -5.48
CA ALA A 430 3.80 -1.99 -6.14
C ALA A 430 3.18 -2.70 -7.37
N ASN A 431 3.92 -2.72 -8.47
CA ASN A 431 3.58 -3.43 -9.71
C ASN A 431 4.86 -3.67 -10.54
N ALA A 432 4.72 -4.27 -11.73
CA ALA A 432 5.85 -4.58 -12.61
C ALA A 432 6.72 -3.38 -13.00
N GLU A 433 6.17 -2.17 -12.97
CA GLU A 433 6.90 -0.95 -13.30
C GLU A 433 7.40 -0.22 -12.05
N SER A 434 6.92 -0.52 -10.84
CA SER A 434 7.18 0.24 -9.60
C SER A 434 7.37 -0.68 -8.40
N GLU A 435 8.45 -0.46 -7.63
CA GLU A 435 8.68 -1.13 -6.34
C GLU A 435 7.66 -0.74 -5.25
N GLY A 436 6.72 0.16 -5.56
CA GLY A 436 5.79 0.75 -4.60
C GLY A 436 6.50 1.70 -3.62
N VAL A 437 5.72 2.26 -2.70
CA VAL A 437 6.24 3.10 -1.60
C VAL A 437 5.65 2.68 -0.27
N ASP A 438 6.44 2.82 0.78
CA ASP A 438 6.03 2.66 2.16
C ASP A 438 5.84 4.05 2.79
N LEU A 439 4.60 4.34 3.18
CA LEU A 439 4.22 5.60 3.85
C LEU A 439 4.04 5.43 5.37
N SER A 440 4.33 4.25 5.90
CA SER A 440 4.07 3.92 7.30
C SER A 440 4.99 4.67 8.26
N GLY A 441 4.51 4.85 9.50
CA GLY A 441 5.29 5.47 10.56
C GLY A 441 6.63 4.78 10.86
N LEU A 442 6.73 3.45 10.69
CA LEU A 442 7.94 2.68 10.99
C LEU A 442 8.80 2.36 9.77
N GLY A 443 8.18 2.17 8.60
CA GLY A 443 8.83 1.76 7.36
C GLY A 443 9.23 2.90 6.43
N GLY A 444 8.52 4.04 6.49
CA GLY A 444 8.74 5.16 5.59
C GLY A 444 10.16 5.74 5.65
N THR A 445 10.80 5.84 4.48
CA THR A 445 12.16 6.38 4.31
C THR A 445 12.24 7.48 3.25
N ALA A 446 13.23 8.35 3.40
CA ALA A 446 13.64 9.27 2.35
C ALA A 446 14.23 8.52 1.16
N GLY A 447 14.10 9.10 -0.04
CA GLY A 447 14.74 8.60 -1.26
C GLY A 447 13.92 7.55 -2.03
N GLN A 448 12.77 7.12 -1.51
CA GLN A 448 11.81 6.33 -2.27
C GLN A 448 11.34 7.11 -3.49
N LEU A 449 11.15 6.45 -4.64
CA LEU A 449 10.64 7.13 -5.83
C LEU A 449 9.11 7.19 -5.80
N THR A 450 8.54 8.29 -6.27
CA THR A 450 7.08 8.39 -6.42
C THR A 450 6.54 7.21 -7.23
N PRO A 451 5.45 6.56 -6.81
CA PRO A 451 4.96 5.34 -7.47
C PRO A 451 4.55 5.59 -8.93
N TYR A 452 4.19 6.85 -9.24
CA TYR A 452 3.82 7.32 -10.56
C TYR A 452 4.71 8.47 -10.99
N ARG A 453 4.76 8.72 -12.29
CA ARG A 453 5.46 9.87 -12.85
C ARG A 453 4.66 11.15 -12.55
N VAL A 454 5.27 12.06 -11.81
CA VAL A 454 4.70 13.37 -11.45
C VAL A 454 5.23 14.46 -12.40
N PRO A 455 4.49 15.55 -12.61
CA PRO A 455 4.99 16.69 -13.37
C PRO A 455 6.23 17.32 -12.71
N HIS A 456 7.30 17.49 -13.48
CA HIS A 456 8.55 18.14 -13.09
C HIS A 456 8.94 19.19 -14.14
N LEU A 457 9.58 20.28 -13.71
CA LEU A 457 10.00 21.38 -14.61
C LEU A 457 11.44 21.20 -15.08
N GLU A 458 11.65 21.18 -16.39
CA GLU A 458 12.97 21.24 -17.02
C GLU A 458 13.28 22.65 -17.53
N ALA A 459 14.57 22.97 -17.65
CA ALA A 459 15.08 24.22 -18.22
C ALA A 459 14.50 25.48 -17.53
N ILE A 460 14.39 25.43 -16.20
CA ILE A 460 13.90 26.53 -15.36
C ILE A 460 14.73 27.80 -15.65
N GLY A 461 14.06 28.95 -15.75
CA GLY A 461 14.69 30.24 -16.04
C GLY A 461 14.98 30.50 -17.53
N THR A 462 14.50 29.65 -18.45
CA THR A 462 14.74 29.78 -19.90
C THR A 462 13.43 29.82 -20.69
N ASP A 463 13.47 30.28 -21.95
CA ASP A 463 12.31 30.25 -22.85
C ASP A 463 11.95 28.84 -23.37
N GLU A 464 12.75 27.82 -23.03
CA GLU A 464 12.50 26.40 -23.32
C GLU A 464 11.95 25.62 -22.12
N MET A 465 11.60 26.33 -21.04
CA MET A 465 10.99 25.76 -19.84
C MET A 465 9.76 24.90 -20.19
N ARG A 466 9.68 23.69 -19.63
CA ARG A 466 8.59 22.74 -19.94
C ARG A 466 8.35 21.76 -18.80
N PHE A 467 7.11 21.24 -18.73
CA PHE A 467 6.78 20.13 -17.85
C PHE A 467 7.09 18.79 -18.51
N VAL A 468 7.88 17.97 -17.83
CA VAL A 468 8.09 16.56 -18.12
C VAL A 468 7.47 15.70 -17.01
N ARG A 469 7.26 14.40 -17.26
CA ARG A 469 6.75 13.48 -16.25
C ARG A 469 7.83 12.49 -15.85
N GLU A 470 8.25 12.54 -14.60
CA GLU A 470 9.32 11.69 -14.06
C GLU A 470 8.94 11.19 -12.66
N ARG A 471 9.54 10.09 -12.22
CA ARG A 471 9.44 9.66 -10.83
C ARG A 471 10.45 10.41 -9.99
N MET A 472 9.99 11.08 -8.96
CA MET A 472 10.82 11.95 -8.13
C MET A 472 11.15 11.26 -6.80
N PRO A 473 12.33 11.52 -6.21
CA PRO A 473 12.62 11.08 -4.85
C PRO A 473 11.68 11.78 -3.86
N MET A 474 11.11 11.00 -2.95
CA MET A 474 10.28 11.48 -1.85
C MET A 474 11.16 11.86 -0.67
N PHE A 475 10.82 12.97 -0.02
CA PHE A 475 11.47 13.40 1.21
C PHE A 475 11.03 12.52 2.38
N GLY A 476 11.94 12.27 3.32
CA GLY A 476 11.62 11.57 4.56
C GLY A 476 10.94 12.48 5.57
N SER A 477 10.52 11.90 6.70
CA SER A 477 10.01 12.62 7.87
C SER A 477 10.93 12.42 9.08
N HIS A 478 10.58 13.06 10.19
CA HIS A 478 11.26 12.93 11.48
C HIS A 478 10.70 11.76 12.31
N ASN A 479 10.12 10.76 11.67
CA ASN A 479 9.38 9.65 12.30
C ASN A 479 10.27 8.57 12.93
N ARG A 480 11.53 8.46 12.50
CA ARG A 480 12.43 7.38 12.92
C ARG A 480 13.50 7.89 13.87
N PRO A 481 13.83 7.12 14.93
CA PRO A 481 14.90 7.50 15.83
C PRO A 481 16.25 7.25 15.14
N THR A 482 17.21 8.12 15.44
CA THR A 482 18.63 7.95 15.05
C THR A 482 19.46 7.68 16.30
N ILE A 483 20.63 7.06 16.15
CA ILE A 483 21.62 6.96 17.22
C ILE A 483 22.90 7.67 16.77
N ASN A 484 23.28 8.75 17.45
CA ASN A 484 24.39 9.61 17.02
C ASN A 484 24.30 9.98 15.52
N ASP A 485 23.10 10.38 15.07
CA ASP A 485 22.73 10.70 13.67
C ASP A 485 22.79 9.54 12.67
N ALA A 486 23.11 8.32 13.10
CA ALA A 486 23.03 7.13 12.25
C ALA A 486 21.59 6.56 12.22
N PRO A 487 21.09 6.11 11.06
CA PRO A 487 19.80 5.48 10.95
C PRO A 487 19.79 4.13 11.68
N VAL A 488 18.68 3.85 12.37
CA VAL A 488 18.47 2.57 13.06
C VAL A 488 17.63 1.63 12.20
N ASN A 489 18.05 0.37 12.09
CA ASN A 489 17.24 -0.68 11.49
C ASN A 489 16.13 -1.13 12.44
N VAL A 490 14.87 -0.84 12.08
CA VAL A 490 13.70 -1.19 12.92
C VAL A 490 13.55 -2.70 13.14
N LEU A 491 14.03 -3.53 12.20
CA LEU A 491 13.94 -4.99 12.30
C LEU A 491 14.66 -5.55 13.51
N ASP A 492 15.71 -4.87 13.98
CA ASP A 492 16.49 -5.28 15.16
C ASP A 492 15.72 -5.06 16.46
N TYR A 493 14.63 -4.29 16.43
CA TYR A 493 13.80 -3.93 17.58
C TYR A 493 12.36 -4.49 17.48
N THR A 494 12.14 -5.49 16.61
CA THR A 494 10.83 -6.16 16.43
C THR A 494 10.24 -6.64 17.76
N GLU A 495 11.05 -7.26 18.62
CA GLU A 495 10.59 -7.76 19.92
C GLU A 495 10.35 -6.63 20.95
N ALA A 496 11.02 -5.48 20.82
CA ALA A 496 10.73 -4.31 21.65
C ALA A 496 9.33 -3.76 21.32
N ILE A 497 8.98 -3.68 20.04
CA ILE A 497 7.63 -3.31 19.57
C ILE A 497 6.59 -4.32 20.09
N ALA A 498 6.85 -5.62 19.92
CA ALA A 498 5.96 -6.68 20.41
C ALA A 498 5.74 -6.62 21.94
N THR A 499 6.81 -6.34 22.70
CA THR A 499 6.78 -6.19 24.16
C THR A 499 5.92 -5.00 24.58
N GLY A 500 6.15 -3.84 23.97
CA GLY A 500 5.36 -2.63 24.24
C GLY A 500 3.88 -2.79 23.90
N PHE A 501 3.60 -3.40 22.75
CA PHE A 501 2.24 -3.73 22.31
C PHE A 501 1.54 -4.64 23.32
N THR A 502 2.20 -5.74 23.69
CA THR A 502 1.67 -6.71 24.66
C THR A 502 1.38 -6.07 26.01
N ALA A 503 2.29 -5.22 26.50
CA ALA A 503 2.15 -4.56 27.79
C ALA A 503 0.89 -3.68 27.87
N ILE A 504 0.68 -2.81 26.89
CA ILE A 504 -0.52 -1.96 26.84
C ILE A 504 -1.76 -2.76 26.53
N TYR A 505 -1.71 -3.71 25.58
CA TYR A 505 -2.86 -4.55 25.25
C TYR A 505 -3.41 -5.26 26.50
N ARG A 506 -2.53 -5.91 27.28
CA ARG A 506 -2.93 -6.61 28.51
C ARG A 506 -3.41 -5.64 29.59
N LEU A 507 -2.84 -4.43 29.65
CA LEU A 507 -3.31 -3.38 30.56
C LEU A 507 -4.75 -2.93 30.21
N LEU A 508 -5.03 -2.71 28.93
CA LEU A 508 -6.38 -2.38 28.44
C LEU A 508 -7.37 -3.51 28.74
N LEU A 509 -6.96 -4.77 28.53
CA LEU A 509 -7.76 -5.95 28.86
C LEU A 509 -8.04 -6.05 30.37
N GLN A 510 -7.04 -5.78 31.21
CA GLN A 510 -7.16 -5.82 32.67
C GLN A 510 -8.14 -4.77 33.20
N TYR A 511 -8.10 -3.55 32.67
CA TYR A 511 -8.93 -2.42 33.14
C TYR A 511 -10.12 -2.13 32.22
N ARG A 512 -10.54 -3.10 31.40
CA ARG A 512 -11.63 -2.99 30.43
C ARG A 512 -12.90 -2.37 31.03
N ASP A 513 -13.34 -2.85 32.19
CA ASP A 513 -14.61 -2.41 32.77
C ASP A 513 -14.53 -0.94 33.26
N GLU A 514 -13.36 -0.50 33.72
CA GLU A 514 -13.12 0.91 34.10
C GLU A 514 -13.08 1.80 32.86
N LEU A 515 -12.39 1.38 31.80
CA LEU A 515 -12.31 2.08 30.52
C LEU A 515 -13.70 2.33 29.91
N LEU A 516 -14.57 1.31 29.95
CA LEU A 516 -15.91 1.32 29.36
C LEU A 516 -16.99 1.89 30.27
N SER A 517 -16.66 2.26 31.51
CA SER A 517 -17.63 2.82 32.45
C SER A 517 -18.10 4.22 32.02
N ALA A 518 -19.29 4.63 32.50
CA ALA A 518 -19.88 5.93 32.15
C ALA A 518 -19.01 7.14 32.58
N ASP A 519 -18.18 6.97 33.60
CA ASP A 519 -17.22 7.97 34.10
C ASP A 519 -15.77 7.62 33.72
N GLY A 520 -15.58 6.61 32.85
CA GLY A 520 -14.29 6.14 32.39
C GLY A 520 -13.62 7.11 31.42
N PRO A 521 -12.30 6.96 31.17
CA PRO A 521 -11.57 7.88 30.30
C PRO A 521 -12.09 7.92 28.85
N LEU A 522 -12.77 6.87 28.37
CA LEU A 522 -13.36 6.86 27.03
C LEU A 522 -14.63 7.71 26.92
N ALA A 523 -15.36 7.91 28.02
CA ALA A 523 -16.61 8.67 28.01
C ALA A 523 -16.40 10.15 27.64
N TYR A 524 -15.23 10.72 27.95
CA TYR A 524 -14.90 12.11 27.63
C TYR A 524 -14.81 12.38 26.13
N PHE A 525 -14.51 11.36 25.30
CA PHE A 525 -14.40 11.50 23.85
C PHE A 525 -15.76 11.59 23.14
N ALA A 526 -16.87 11.32 23.82
CA ALA A 526 -18.20 11.16 23.23
C ALA A 526 -18.59 12.24 22.21
N GLU A 527 -18.27 13.50 22.52
CA GLU A 527 -18.64 14.68 21.72
C GLU A 527 -17.47 15.34 21.00
N ASP A 528 -16.27 14.74 21.08
CA ASP A 528 -15.07 15.28 20.44
C ASP A 528 -15.24 15.28 18.92
N GLU A 529 -14.76 16.35 18.27
CA GLU A 529 -14.73 16.42 16.81
C GLU A 529 -13.58 15.55 16.28
N VAL A 530 -13.93 14.53 15.49
CA VAL A 530 -12.96 13.65 14.81
C VAL A 530 -13.19 13.68 13.30
N ARG A 531 -12.13 13.51 12.51
CA ARG A 531 -12.13 13.47 11.05
C ARG A 531 -12.52 12.07 10.55
N ILE A 532 -13.34 12.05 9.51
CA ILE A 532 -13.66 10.86 8.74
C ILE A 532 -13.08 10.99 7.34
N ILE A 533 -12.33 9.98 6.93
CA ILE A 533 -11.66 9.91 5.63
C ILE A 533 -12.52 9.03 4.72
N LEU A 534 -13.41 9.68 3.96
CA LEU A 534 -14.28 8.99 2.99
C LEU A 534 -13.55 8.63 1.69
N ARG A 535 -12.53 9.43 1.33
CA ARG A 535 -11.63 9.20 0.20
C ARG A 535 -10.24 9.64 0.60
N SER A 536 -9.23 8.96 0.06
CA SER A 536 -7.83 9.35 0.23
C SER A 536 -7.62 10.79 -0.26
N THR A 537 -6.97 11.61 0.58
CA THR A 537 -6.50 12.97 0.27
C THR A 537 -5.85 13.04 -1.11
N ARG A 538 -5.03 12.04 -1.47
CA ARG A 538 -4.32 11.98 -2.75
C ARG A 538 -5.27 12.14 -3.95
N THR A 539 -6.47 11.57 -3.88
CA THR A 539 -7.48 11.68 -4.95
C THR A 539 -7.88 13.14 -5.13
N TYR A 540 -8.14 13.84 -4.02
CA TYR A 540 -8.49 15.25 -4.04
C TYR A 540 -7.32 16.13 -4.48
N SER A 541 -6.10 15.90 -3.96
CA SER A 541 -4.92 16.67 -4.36
C SER A 541 -4.60 16.51 -5.85
N LEU A 542 -4.82 15.31 -6.42
CA LEU A 542 -4.69 15.09 -7.86
C LEU A 542 -5.75 15.82 -8.66
N LEU A 543 -7.03 15.72 -8.27
CA LEU A 543 -8.12 16.45 -8.94
C LEU A 543 -7.90 17.97 -8.86
N LEU A 544 -7.49 18.48 -7.70
CA LEU A 544 -7.27 19.90 -7.51
C LEU A 544 -6.07 20.40 -8.33
N SER A 545 -4.92 19.72 -8.26
CA SER A 545 -3.73 20.11 -9.03
C SER A 545 -3.94 20.02 -10.54
N GLU A 546 -4.62 18.97 -11.03
CA GLU A 546 -4.96 18.84 -12.44
C GLU A 546 -6.02 19.87 -12.89
N SER A 547 -6.86 20.37 -11.98
CA SER A 547 -7.82 21.44 -12.28
C SER A 547 -7.17 22.78 -12.69
N PHE A 548 -5.87 22.94 -12.44
CA PHE A 548 -5.06 24.08 -12.91
C PHE A 548 -4.37 23.84 -14.26
N HIS A 549 -4.74 22.78 -14.98
CA HIS A 549 -4.34 22.64 -16.39
C HIS A 549 -4.97 23.77 -17.24
N PRO A 550 -4.23 24.43 -18.17
CA PRO A 550 -4.73 25.58 -18.94
C PRO A 550 -6.07 25.34 -19.67
N ASP A 551 -6.32 24.12 -20.15
CA ASP A 551 -7.59 23.76 -20.81
C ASP A 551 -8.82 23.81 -19.89
N LEU A 552 -8.64 23.65 -18.59
CA LEU A 552 -9.70 23.73 -17.59
C LEU A 552 -9.87 25.14 -17.04
N LEU A 553 -8.92 26.05 -17.32
CA LEU A 553 -8.90 27.41 -16.79
C LEU A 553 -9.62 28.43 -17.68
N ARG A 554 -10.02 28.03 -18.89
CA ARG A 554 -10.74 28.89 -19.85
C ARG A 554 -12.26 28.95 -19.62
N ASN A 555 -12.84 27.87 -19.07
CA ASN A 555 -14.29 27.75 -18.89
C ASN A 555 -14.61 26.91 -17.63
N ALA A 556 -15.42 27.46 -16.73
CA ALA A 556 -15.79 26.81 -15.49
C ALA A 556 -16.55 25.49 -15.71
N LEU A 557 -17.32 25.35 -16.79
CA LEU A 557 -18.00 24.10 -17.12
C LEU A 557 -17.03 22.94 -17.41
N ASP A 558 -15.85 23.22 -17.96
CA ASP A 558 -14.83 22.18 -18.17
C ASP A 558 -14.21 21.73 -16.84
N ARG A 559 -14.03 22.66 -15.89
CA ARG A 559 -13.58 22.36 -14.53
C ARG A 559 -14.65 21.63 -13.70
N ASP A 560 -15.92 22.00 -13.84
CA ASP A 560 -17.05 21.26 -13.24
C ASP A 560 -17.08 19.80 -13.72
N ARG A 561 -16.99 19.58 -15.03
CA ARG A 561 -16.89 18.22 -15.60
C ARG A 561 -15.68 17.47 -15.09
N HIS A 562 -14.55 18.17 -14.91
CA HIS A 562 -13.34 17.56 -14.34
C HIS A 562 -13.60 17.03 -12.93
N PHE A 563 -14.22 17.82 -12.05
CA PHE A 563 -14.56 17.40 -10.69
C PHE A 563 -15.65 16.33 -10.63
N ASP A 564 -16.47 16.14 -11.67
CA ASP A 564 -17.36 14.97 -11.70
C ASP A 564 -16.65 13.63 -11.84
N ARG A 565 -15.32 13.61 -11.96
CA ARG A 565 -14.54 12.38 -11.73
C ARG A 565 -14.74 11.82 -10.32
N LEU A 566 -15.25 12.60 -9.38
CA LEU A 566 -15.72 12.09 -8.08
C LEU A 566 -16.82 11.02 -8.20
N TRP A 567 -17.54 10.95 -9.32
CA TRP A 567 -18.52 9.88 -9.58
C TRP A 567 -17.86 8.55 -9.96
N VAL A 568 -16.57 8.54 -10.32
CA VAL A 568 -15.84 7.30 -10.56
C VAL A 568 -15.76 6.52 -9.25
N GLY A 569 -16.09 5.23 -9.29
CA GLY A 569 -16.10 4.35 -8.12
C GLY A 569 -17.46 4.23 -7.41
N ILE A 570 -18.45 5.03 -7.80
CA ILE A 570 -19.76 5.06 -7.11
C ILE A 570 -20.54 3.76 -7.24
N GLU A 571 -20.26 2.98 -8.29
CA GLU A 571 -20.86 1.66 -8.53
C GLU A 571 -20.44 0.68 -7.42
N GLN A 572 -19.19 0.76 -6.98
CA GLN A 572 -18.67 -0.03 -5.86
C GLN A 572 -18.97 0.61 -4.50
N GLN A 573 -19.11 1.94 -4.45
CA GLN A 573 -19.24 2.72 -3.21
C GLN A 573 -20.39 3.72 -3.29
N PRO A 574 -21.66 3.26 -3.26
CA PRO A 574 -22.82 4.12 -3.51
C PRO A 574 -23.01 5.26 -2.50
N TYR A 575 -22.52 5.08 -1.27
CA TYR A 575 -22.62 6.08 -0.20
C TYR A 575 -21.95 7.41 -0.57
N LEU A 576 -20.95 7.38 -1.45
CA LEU A 576 -20.22 8.56 -1.90
C LEU A 576 -21.12 9.56 -2.64
N ALA A 577 -22.22 9.10 -3.25
CA ALA A 577 -23.21 9.98 -3.88
C ALA A 577 -23.71 11.08 -2.94
N LYS A 578 -23.82 10.77 -1.64
CA LYS A 578 -24.33 11.69 -0.62
C LYS A 578 -23.38 12.86 -0.32
N VAL A 579 -22.09 12.73 -0.63
CA VAL A 579 -21.06 13.71 -0.23
C VAL A 579 -20.47 14.50 -1.40
N ILE A 580 -20.69 14.07 -2.65
CA ILE A 580 -20.12 14.71 -3.85
C ILE A 580 -20.42 16.22 -3.93
N ALA A 581 -21.59 16.66 -3.49
CA ALA A 581 -21.92 18.09 -3.48
C ALA A 581 -20.98 18.91 -2.59
N ALA A 582 -20.69 18.40 -1.38
CA ALA A 582 -19.75 19.01 -0.45
C ALA A 582 -18.30 18.90 -0.96
N GLU A 583 -17.91 17.74 -1.51
CA GLU A 583 -16.58 17.54 -2.13
C GLU A 583 -16.32 18.55 -3.26
N ARG A 584 -17.28 18.72 -4.17
CA ARG A 584 -17.20 19.69 -5.28
C ARG A 584 -17.10 21.13 -4.76
N HIS A 585 -17.84 21.46 -3.70
CA HIS A 585 -17.80 22.78 -3.09
C HIS A 585 -16.39 23.13 -2.61
N ASP A 586 -15.77 22.24 -1.83
CA ASP A 586 -14.42 22.41 -1.29
C ASP A 586 -13.35 22.47 -2.38
N LEU A 587 -13.44 21.62 -3.42
CA LEU A 587 -12.49 21.65 -4.54
C LEU A 587 -12.61 22.91 -5.42
N TRP A 588 -13.82 23.46 -5.56
CA TRP A 588 -14.02 24.77 -6.21
C TRP A 588 -13.48 25.92 -5.39
N GLN A 589 -13.55 25.75 -4.07
CA GLN A 589 -12.88 26.61 -3.15
C GLN A 589 -11.35 26.43 -3.27
N GLY A 590 -10.83 25.25 -3.61
CA GLY A 590 -9.39 24.98 -3.67
C GLY A 590 -8.85 24.41 -2.36
N ASP A 591 -9.74 23.87 -1.54
CA ASP A 591 -9.44 23.10 -0.35
C ASP A 591 -9.57 21.61 -0.65
N ILE A 592 -8.91 20.78 0.16
CA ILE A 592 -9.16 19.36 0.21
C ILE A 592 -10.46 19.13 1.00
N PRO A 593 -11.44 18.38 0.46
CA PRO A 593 -12.67 18.07 1.19
C PRO A 593 -12.41 17.44 2.56
N MET A 594 -13.12 17.95 3.57
CA MET A 594 -13.00 17.48 4.95
C MET A 594 -14.38 17.14 5.50
N PHE A 595 -14.49 15.96 6.11
CA PHE A 595 -15.67 15.53 6.83
C PHE A 595 -15.32 15.21 8.27
N THR A 596 -16.19 15.60 9.20
CA THR A 596 -16.03 15.28 10.61
C THR A 596 -17.25 14.55 11.15
N THR A 597 -17.07 13.88 12.28
CA THR A 597 -18.12 13.28 13.08
C THR A 597 -17.81 13.46 14.56
N ARG A 598 -18.64 12.86 15.42
CA ARG A 598 -18.38 12.71 16.86
C ARG A 598 -18.48 11.23 17.22
N PRO A 599 -17.70 10.72 18.17
CA PRO A 599 -17.74 9.31 18.54
C PRO A 599 -19.14 8.77 18.89
N ASN A 600 -20.05 9.58 19.45
CA ASN A 600 -21.44 9.17 19.73
C ASN A 600 -22.46 9.52 18.63
N SER A 601 -22.02 9.97 17.46
CA SER A 601 -22.90 10.33 16.35
C SER A 601 -22.90 9.29 15.23
N ARG A 602 -24.03 9.20 14.52
CA ARG A 602 -24.17 8.48 13.23
C ARG A 602 -24.14 9.42 12.02
N ALA A 603 -24.12 10.72 12.26
CA ALA A 603 -24.07 11.76 11.24
C ALA A 603 -22.63 12.16 10.92
N ILE A 604 -22.43 12.75 9.75
CA ILE A 604 -21.20 13.48 9.39
C ILE A 604 -21.51 14.94 9.11
N TRP A 605 -20.51 15.79 9.24
CA TRP A 605 -20.57 17.21 8.91
C TRP A 605 -19.56 17.53 7.81
N SER A 606 -19.99 18.30 6.82
CA SER A 606 -19.09 18.88 5.82
C SER A 606 -18.21 19.98 6.41
N SER A 607 -17.24 20.45 5.62
CA SER A 607 -16.45 21.65 5.90
C SER A 607 -17.28 22.91 6.19
N SER A 608 -18.50 22.98 5.64
CA SER A 608 -19.47 24.06 5.82
C SER A 608 -20.40 23.86 7.02
N HIS A 609 -20.14 22.86 7.86
CA HIS A 609 -20.97 22.43 8.99
C HIS A 609 -22.38 21.98 8.59
N GLN A 610 -22.58 21.58 7.33
CA GLN A 610 -23.83 20.95 6.90
C GLN A 610 -23.86 19.51 7.41
N GLU A 611 -24.91 19.17 8.14
CA GLU A 611 -25.13 17.82 8.62
C GLU A 611 -25.67 16.90 7.51
N ILE A 612 -25.11 15.70 7.43
CA ILE A 612 -25.61 14.58 6.65
C ILE A 612 -25.99 13.50 7.66
N ALA A 613 -27.28 13.49 8.03
CA ALA A 613 -27.84 12.61 9.05
C ALA A 613 -27.83 11.14 8.63
N ASP A 614 -27.79 10.24 9.62
CA ASP A 614 -27.85 8.78 9.46
C ASP A 614 -26.92 8.25 8.35
N PHE A 615 -25.68 8.75 8.36
CA PHE A 615 -24.65 8.34 7.40
C PHE A 615 -24.08 6.96 7.75
N PHE A 616 -23.93 6.68 9.04
CA PHE A 616 -23.41 5.43 9.58
C PHE A 616 -24.51 4.58 10.24
N ASP A 617 -24.31 3.26 10.27
CA ASP A 617 -25.21 2.34 10.98
C ASP A 617 -24.94 2.28 12.49
N GLU A 618 -23.67 2.43 12.87
CA GLU A 618 -23.21 2.48 14.26
C GLU A 618 -22.42 3.77 14.55
N THR A 619 -22.12 4.04 15.82
CA THR A 619 -21.28 5.17 16.25
C THR A 619 -19.81 4.73 16.47
N GLY A 620 -18.87 5.65 16.34
CA GLY A 620 -17.43 5.33 16.53
C GLY A 620 -17.13 4.81 17.94
N MET A 621 -17.88 5.31 18.93
CA MET A 621 -17.84 4.84 20.31
C MET A 621 -18.30 3.39 20.42
N GLN A 622 -19.38 2.99 19.73
CA GLN A 622 -19.82 1.59 19.71
C GLN A 622 -18.75 0.67 19.12
N GLY A 623 -18.08 1.09 18.04
CA GLY A 623 -16.96 0.36 17.44
C GLY A 623 -15.81 0.14 18.43
N VAL A 624 -15.38 1.19 19.14
CA VAL A 624 -14.35 1.08 20.19
C VAL A 624 -14.79 0.21 21.36
N GLN A 625 -16.04 0.33 21.81
CA GLN A 625 -16.59 -0.53 22.87
C GLN A 625 -16.54 -2.00 22.46
N HIS A 626 -16.95 -2.31 21.23
CA HIS A 626 -16.90 -3.66 20.67
C HIS A 626 -15.46 -4.20 20.61
N ARG A 627 -14.53 -3.39 20.09
CA ARG A 627 -13.09 -3.73 20.03
C ARG A 627 -12.53 -4.10 21.39
N ILE A 628 -12.77 -3.25 22.40
CA ILE A 628 -12.27 -3.45 23.75
C ILE A 628 -12.89 -4.70 24.40
N GLN A 629 -14.18 -4.97 24.14
CA GLN A 629 -14.84 -6.18 24.62
C GLN A 629 -14.26 -7.46 24.01
N GLN A 630 -13.81 -7.39 22.75
CA GLN A 630 -13.20 -8.52 22.02
C GLN A 630 -11.74 -8.81 22.39
N LEU A 631 -11.07 -7.90 23.12
CA LEU A 631 -9.69 -8.12 23.51
C LEU A 631 -9.55 -9.45 24.27
N SER A 632 -8.58 -10.26 23.85
CA SER A 632 -8.33 -11.59 24.39
C SER A 632 -6.88 -11.99 24.10
N GLU A 633 -6.40 -13.04 24.76
CA GLU A 633 -5.05 -13.54 24.46
C GLU A 633 -4.96 -14.09 23.02
N THR A 634 -6.05 -14.64 22.47
CA THR A 634 -6.10 -15.10 21.07
C THR A 634 -5.97 -13.93 20.09
N ASP A 635 -6.72 -12.86 20.29
CA ASP A 635 -6.60 -11.66 19.44
C ASP A 635 -5.21 -11.02 19.58
N LEU A 636 -4.67 -10.92 20.80
CA LEU A 636 -3.29 -10.45 21.03
C LEU A 636 -2.27 -11.23 20.18
N GLN A 637 -2.32 -12.57 20.20
CA GLN A 637 -1.39 -13.38 19.39
C GLN A 637 -1.58 -13.17 17.89
N GLN A 638 -2.81 -12.91 17.44
CA GLN A 638 -3.10 -12.58 16.05
C GLN A 638 -2.52 -11.21 15.66
N GLN A 639 -2.70 -10.18 16.50
CA GLN A 639 -2.14 -8.85 16.25
C GLN A 639 -0.60 -8.85 16.31
N LEU A 640 0.01 -9.62 17.19
CA LEU A 640 1.47 -9.81 17.22
C LEU A 640 2.00 -10.47 15.95
N TRP A 641 1.24 -11.41 15.37
CA TRP A 641 1.58 -11.98 14.08
C TRP A 641 1.55 -10.91 12.98
N PHE A 642 0.51 -10.07 12.92
CA PHE A 642 0.42 -8.97 11.96
C PHE A 642 1.61 -8.00 12.07
N ILE A 643 2.02 -7.64 13.30
CA ILE A 643 3.18 -6.77 13.55
C ILE A 643 4.45 -7.40 12.96
N ARG A 644 4.73 -8.67 13.27
CA ARG A 644 5.94 -9.36 12.80
C ARG A 644 5.94 -9.58 11.28
N ALA A 645 4.80 -9.98 10.71
CA ALA A 645 4.64 -10.17 9.29
C ALA A 645 4.85 -8.85 8.52
N SER A 646 4.21 -7.77 8.95
CA SER A 646 4.39 -6.44 8.36
C SER A 646 5.83 -5.95 8.45
N LEU A 647 6.48 -6.03 9.61
CA LEU A 647 7.89 -5.61 9.73
C LEU A 647 8.79 -6.38 8.76
N THR A 648 8.52 -7.67 8.57
CA THR A 648 9.30 -8.54 7.68
C THR A 648 9.26 -8.08 6.21
N THR A 649 8.22 -7.34 5.77
CA THR A 649 8.15 -6.80 4.41
C THR A 649 9.20 -5.73 4.11
N LEU A 650 9.90 -5.22 5.13
CA LEU A 650 11.03 -4.30 4.95
C LEU A 650 12.29 -4.98 4.43
N VAL A 651 12.39 -6.31 4.50
CA VAL A 651 13.54 -7.04 3.96
C VAL A 651 13.49 -7.03 2.43
N MET A 652 14.57 -6.55 1.78
CA MET A 652 14.69 -6.49 0.32
C MET A 652 15.40 -7.71 -0.26
N GLY A 653 14.74 -8.41 -1.19
CA GLY A 653 15.29 -9.56 -1.92
C GLY A 653 15.77 -10.72 -1.05
N GLU A 654 16.27 -11.79 -1.67
CA GLU A 654 16.84 -12.96 -0.95
C GLU A 654 18.26 -12.71 -0.43
N ALA A 655 19.02 -11.80 -1.06
CA ALA A 655 20.45 -11.61 -0.80
C ALA A 655 20.77 -10.87 0.53
N GLN A 656 19.78 -10.18 1.14
CA GLN A 656 19.93 -9.51 2.44
C GLN A 656 19.27 -10.29 3.59
N VAL A 657 18.80 -11.52 3.33
CA VAL A 657 18.08 -12.32 4.32
C VAL A 657 19.07 -13.05 5.23
N ASN A 658 19.12 -12.66 6.50
CA ASN A 658 19.61 -13.57 7.54
C ASN A 658 18.57 -14.68 7.71
N TRP A 659 18.83 -15.83 7.11
CA TRP A 659 17.99 -17.01 7.27
C TRP A 659 18.06 -17.51 8.72
N PRO A 660 16.94 -17.97 9.29
CA PRO A 660 16.96 -18.58 10.60
C PRO A 660 17.86 -19.82 10.56
N SER A 661 18.66 -19.99 11.61
CA SER A 661 19.49 -21.15 11.85
C SER A 661 19.48 -21.48 13.33
N TYR A 662 19.73 -22.74 13.65
CA TYR A 662 19.74 -23.22 15.03
C TYR A 662 20.80 -24.30 15.23
N HIS A 663 21.19 -24.48 16.49
CA HIS A 663 22.15 -25.52 16.84
C HIS A 663 21.47 -26.89 16.86
N LEU A 664 22.03 -27.83 16.11
CA LEU A 664 21.61 -29.23 16.14
C LEU A 664 21.97 -29.81 17.51
N SER A 665 20.94 -30.15 18.29
CA SER A 665 21.10 -30.85 19.57
C SER A 665 20.83 -32.34 19.33
N GLU A 666 21.71 -33.21 19.85
CA GLU A 666 21.51 -34.65 19.71
C GLU A 666 20.36 -35.12 20.63
N PRO A 667 19.35 -35.80 20.08
CA PRO A 667 18.15 -36.15 20.83
C PRO A 667 18.43 -37.30 21.79
N GLN A 668 17.75 -37.29 22.93
CA GLN A 668 17.85 -38.39 23.91
C GLN A 668 17.16 -39.67 23.42
N ASN A 669 16.06 -39.53 22.66
CA ASN A 669 15.25 -40.62 22.13
C ASN A 669 14.84 -40.31 20.69
N ASN A 670 14.50 -41.36 19.93
CA ASN A 670 13.87 -41.18 18.62
C ASN A 670 12.45 -40.63 18.78
N ALA A 671 12.00 -39.87 17.78
CA ALA A 671 10.63 -39.37 17.71
C ALA A 671 9.64 -40.52 17.57
N SER A 672 8.65 -40.57 18.47
CA SER A 672 7.53 -41.48 18.38
C SER A 672 6.48 -41.02 17.37
N TRP A 673 5.66 -41.96 16.91
CA TRP A 673 4.50 -41.65 16.06
C TRP A 673 3.55 -40.65 16.72
N GLU A 674 3.31 -40.76 18.04
CA GLU A 674 2.43 -39.86 18.79
C GLU A 674 2.96 -38.43 18.84
N GLU A 675 4.29 -38.26 19.00
CA GLU A 675 4.94 -36.94 19.00
C GLU A 675 4.84 -36.25 17.63
N LEU A 676 5.07 -37.00 16.54
CA LEU A 676 4.95 -36.48 15.18
C LEU A 676 3.51 -36.07 14.86
N LEU A 677 2.54 -36.91 15.21
CA LEU A 677 1.12 -36.61 14.98
C LEU A 677 0.68 -35.40 15.81
N LYS A 678 1.14 -35.29 17.06
CA LYS A 678 0.89 -34.13 17.92
C LYS A 678 1.49 -32.86 17.34
N ALA A 679 2.70 -32.91 16.80
CA ALA A 679 3.32 -31.77 16.15
C ALA A 679 2.56 -31.33 14.88
N ALA A 680 2.12 -32.28 14.05
CA ALA A 680 1.27 -32.00 12.89
C ALA A 680 -0.10 -31.41 13.30
N LEU A 681 -0.71 -31.91 14.38
CA LEU A 681 -1.94 -31.35 14.96
C LEU A 681 -1.75 -29.90 15.42
N ALA A 682 -0.64 -29.59 16.09
CA ALA A 682 -0.34 -28.23 16.54
C ALA A 682 -0.24 -27.25 15.36
N VAL A 683 0.33 -27.68 14.23
CA VAL A 683 0.33 -26.90 12.98
C VAL A 683 -1.09 -26.69 12.45
N GLY A 684 -1.92 -27.75 12.43
CA GLY A 684 -3.32 -27.66 12.03
C GLY A 684 -4.14 -26.70 12.91
N ASP A 685 -3.91 -26.74 14.21
CA ASP A 685 -4.52 -25.82 15.19
C ASP A 685 -4.07 -24.38 14.95
N ARG A 686 -2.79 -24.18 14.65
CA ARG A 686 -2.27 -22.85 14.32
C ARG A 686 -2.89 -22.31 13.05
N LEU A 687 -2.96 -23.10 11.97
CA LEU A 687 -3.63 -22.70 10.73
C LEU A 687 -5.11 -22.39 10.97
N GLU A 688 -5.81 -23.21 11.76
CA GLU A 688 -7.19 -22.93 12.14
C GLU A 688 -7.32 -21.60 12.89
N SER A 689 -6.39 -21.26 13.80
CA SER A 689 -6.38 -19.98 14.52
C SER A 689 -6.06 -18.76 13.65
N LEU A 690 -5.28 -18.94 12.58
CA LEU A 690 -4.95 -17.90 11.61
C LEU A 690 -6.01 -17.77 10.50
N ALA A 691 -6.98 -18.67 10.45
CA ALA A 691 -7.98 -18.72 9.40
C ALA A 691 -8.95 -17.54 9.49
N LEU A 692 -9.09 -16.82 8.39
CA LEU A 692 -9.95 -15.67 8.23
C LEU A 692 -11.25 -16.15 7.60
N ARG A 693 -12.37 -15.99 8.32
CA ARG A 693 -13.65 -16.61 7.95
C ARG A 693 -14.76 -15.57 7.84
N ASP A 694 -15.61 -15.72 6.83
CA ASP A 694 -16.96 -15.13 6.76
C ASP A 694 -18.01 -16.25 6.65
N GLU A 695 -19.29 -15.90 6.45
CA GLU A 695 -20.38 -16.91 6.36
C GLU A 695 -20.16 -17.98 5.29
N LYS A 696 -19.36 -17.72 4.25
CA LYS A 696 -19.20 -18.60 3.08
C LYS A 696 -17.75 -18.97 2.75
N ASN A 697 -16.77 -18.29 3.32
CA ASN A 697 -15.38 -18.33 2.85
C ASN A 697 -14.38 -18.49 3.98
N VAL A 698 -13.28 -19.17 3.65
CA VAL A 698 -12.07 -19.24 4.48
C VAL A 698 -10.85 -18.91 3.64
N SER A 699 -10.01 -18.02 4.14
CA SER A 699 -8.69 -17.73 3.57
C SER A 699 -7.68 -17.39 4.68
N TRP A 700 -6.44 -17.11 4.29
CA TRP A 700 -5.37 -16.67 5.17
C TRP A 700 -4.62 -15.50 4.54
N LEU A 701 -3.89 -14.76 5.39
CA LEU A 701 -2.87 -13.83 4.95
C LEU A 701 -1.51 -14.51 5.03
N GLY A 702 -0.65 -14.26 4.05
CA GLY A 702 0.70 -14.81 3.98
C GLY A 702 1.69 -13.80 3.43
N LEU A 703 2.97 -14.08 3.65
CA LEU A 703 4.06 -13.34 3.04
C LEU A 703 4.32 -13.90 1.64
N THR A 704 4.08 -13.09 0.62
CA THR A 704 4.30 -13.44 -0.78
C THR A 704 5.39 -12.56 -1.37
N LEU A 705 6.28 -13.15 -2.16
CA LEU A 705 7.36 -12.44 -2.83
C LEU A 705 6.92 -12.01 -4.23
N ILE A 706 6.72 -10.70 -4.43
CA ILE A 706 6.37 -10.14 -5.74
C ILE A 706 7.64 -9.97 -6.58
N GLU A 707 7.63 -10.54 -7.79
CA GLU A 707 8.71 -10.44 -8.80
C GLU A 707 10.10 -10.77 -8.26
N GLN A 708 10.20 -11.65 -7.27
CA GLN A 708 11.46 -12.03 -6.60
C GLN A 708 12.21 -10.86 -5.94
N LYS A 709 11.55 -9.70 -5.74
CA LYS A 709 12.20 -8.48 -5.24
C LYS A 709 11.69 -8.05 -3.86
N HIS A 710 10.38 -8.07 -3.66
CA HIS A 710 9.78 -7.48 -2.46
C HIS A 710 8.75 -8.41 -1.82
N TRP A 711 8.86 -8.59 -0.51
CA TRP A 711 7.86 -9.28 0.28
C TRP A 711 6.66 -8.36 0.51
N THR A 712 5.46 -8.90 0.36
CA THR A 712 4.21 -8.24 0.71
C THR A 712 3.36 -9.15 1.57
N LEU A 713 2.51 -8.55 2.40
CA LEU A 713 1.48 -9.26 3.13
C LEU A 713 0.18 -9.21 2.32
N ALA A 714 -0.26 -10.36 1.81
CA ALA A 714 -1.41 -10.47 0.93
C ALA A 714 -2.29 -11.68 1.28
N SER A 715 -3.51 -11.69 0.75
CA SER A 715 -4.33 -12.91 0.74
C SER A 715 -3.59 -14.01 0.01
N LEU A 716 -3.65 -15.23 0.53
CA LEU A 716 -3.12 -16.38 -0.20
C LEU A 716 -3.77 -16.47 -1.58
N GLY A 717 -2.92 -16.73 -2.60
CA GLY A 717 -3.35 -17.11 -3.93
C GLY A 717 -3.88 -18.54 -3.97
N ILE A 718 -4.09 -19.07 -5.17
CA ILE A 718 -4.67 -20.40 -5.39
C ILE A 718 -3.63 -21.50 -5.62
N ASP A 719 -2.36 -21.15 -5.78
CA ASP A 719 -1.33 -22.12 -6.15
C ASP A 719 -0.94 -23.07 -5.00
N LEU A 720 -0.16 -24.09 -5.33
CA LEU A 720 0.28 -25.13 -4.39
C LEU A 720 1.50 -24.68 -3.59
N TYR A 721 2.28 -23.71 -4.07
CA TYR A 721 3.55 -23.30 -3.49
C TYR A 721 3.34 -22.57 -2.16
N ASP A 722 2.72 -21.40 -2.18
CA ASP A 722 2.40 -20.61 -0.99
C ASP A 722 0.89 -20.34 -0.85
N GLY A 723 0.08 -20.73 -1.84
CA GLY A 723 -1.37 -20.52 -1.86
C GLY A 723 -2.25 -21.53 -1.11
N LEU A 724 -3.56 -21.36 -1.32
CA LEU A 724 -4.64 -22.14 -0.70
C LEU A 724 -4.55 -23.62 -1.03
N SER A 725 -4.13 -24.00 -2.25
CA SER A 725 -4.05 -25.41 -2.65
C SER A 725 -3.16 -26.22 -1.71
N GLY A 726 -2.04 -25.65 -1.28
CA GLY A 726 -1.11 -26.28 -0.35
C GLY A 726 -1.67 -26.43 1.07
N VAL A 727 -2.34 -25.39 1.57
CA VAL A 727 -3.01 -25.41 2.89
C VAL A 727 -4.14 -26.43 2.92
N ILE A 728 -4.98 -26.45 1.88
CA ILE A 728 -6.09 -27.39 1.72
C ILE A 728 -5.58 -28.82 1.73
N LEU A 729 -4.51 -29.10 0.96
CA LEU A 729 -3.94 -30.45 0.86
C LEU A 729 -3.49 -30.97 2.23
N PHE A 730 -2.76 -30.17 3.00
CA PHE A 730 -2.34 -30.54 4.35
C PHE A 730 -3.54 -30.78 5.27
N LEU A 731 -4.48 -29.85 5.36
CA LEU A 731 -5.64 -29.96 6.25
C LEU A 731 -6.53 -31.16 5.89
N ALA A 732 -6.66 -31.49 4.60
CA ALA A 732 -7.41 -32.64 4.14
C ALA A 732 -6.77 -33.96 4.62
N TYR A 733 -5.45 -34.12 4.45
CA TYR A 733 -4.73 -35.30 4.95
C TYR A 733 -4.72 -35.36 6.48
N LEU A 734 -4.54 -34.23 7.17
CA LEU A 734 -4.57 -34.16 8.63
C LEU A 734 -5.93 -34.62 9.16
N GLY A 735 -7.03 -34.09 8.60
CA GLY A 735 -8.39 -34.51 8.98
C GLY A 735 -8.63 -35.99 8.72
N SER A 736 -8.10 -36.54 7.62
CA SER A 736 -8.24 -37.96 7.29
C SER A 736 -7.42 -38.86 8.23
N VAL A 737 -6.18 -38.52 8.56
CA VAL A 737 -5.34 -39.35 9.45
C VAL A 737 -5.85 -39.30 10.89
N THR A 738 -6.21 -38.10 11.36
CA THR A 738 -6.62 -37.87 12.75
C THR A 738 -8.10 -38.15 13.01
N GLN A 739 -8.90 -38.29 11.96
CA GLN A 739 -10.36 -38.41 12.01
C GLN A 739 -11.06 -37.21 12.67
N GLN A 740 -10.38 -36.06 12.79
CA GLN A 740 -10.97 -34.83 13.33
C GLN A 740 -11.69 -34.04 12.23
N LYS A 741 -13.02 -34.08 12.25
CA LYS A 741 -13.89 -33.44 11.24
C LYS A 741 -13.67 -31.94 11.05
N ARG A 742 -13.17 -31.23 12.06
CA ARG A 742 -12.92 -29.77 11.98
C ARG A 742 -11.91 -29.41 10.89
N TYR A 743 -10.83 -30.19 10.74
CA TYR A 743 -9.82 -29.91 9.70
C TYR A 743 -10.34 -30.22 8.30
N THR A 744 -11.10 -31.30 8.14
CA THR A 744 -11.77 -31.61 6.86
C THR A 744 -12.78 -30.52 6.48
N THR A 745 -13.55 -30.02 7.45
CA THR A 745 -14.50 -28.91 7.23
C THR A 745 -13.76 -27.64 6.82
N LEU A 746 -12.64 -27.33 7.51
CA LEU A 746 -11.81 -26.18 7.19
C LEU A 746 -11.23 -26.27 5.77
N ALA A 747 -10.72 -27.44 5.38
CA ALA A 747 -10.21 -27.71 4.04
C ALA A 747 -11.30 -27.54 2.96
N LYS A 748 -12.52 -28.03 3.21
CA LYS A 748 -13.66 -27.88 2.27
C LYS A 748 -14.12 -26.44 2.11
N ASN A 749 -14.15 -25.67 3.19
CA ASN A 749 -14.50 -24.26 3.11
C ASN A 749 -13.42 -23.46 2.36
N ALA A 750 -12.14 -23.75 2.60
CA ALA A 750 -11.03 -23.15 1.85
C ALA A 750 -11.06 -23.55 0.35
N LEU A 751 -11.44 -24.80 0.03
CA LEU A 751 -11.68 -25.24 -1.35
C LEU A 751 -12.78 -24.42 -2.03
N THR A 752 -13.87 -24.12 -1.32
CA THR A 752 -14.95 -23.26 -1.83
C THR A 752 -14.43 -21.86 -2.18
N THR A 753 -13.61 -21.27 -1.30
CA THR A 753 -12.95 -19.98 -1.57
C THR A 753 -12.06 -20.06 -2.82
N MET A 754 -11.24 -21.12 -2.92
CA MET A 754 -10.34 -21.34 -4.05
C MET A 754 -11.11 -21.46 -5.38
N GLN A 755 -12.23 -22.20 -5.39
CA GLN A 755 -13.08 -22.35 -6.57
C GLN A 755 -13.69 -21.02 -7.02
N ARG A 756 -14.12 -20.17 -6.10
CA ARG A 756 -14.64 -18.84 -6.44
C ARG A 756 -13.55 -17.89 -6.94
N GLN A 757 -12.36 -17.89 -6.32
CA GLN A 757 -11.22 -17.13 -6.83
C GLN A 757 -10.87 -17.57 -8.26
N LEU A 758 -10.90 -18.87 -8.53
CA LEU A 758 -10.71 -19.42 -9.87
C LEU A 758 -11.74 -18.93 -10.89
N GLU A 759 -13.01 -18.80 -10.52
CA GLU A 759 -14.05 -18.26 -11.42
C GLU A 759 -13.78 -16.81 -11.83
N ASN A 760 -13.25 -16.00 -10.91
CA ASN A 760 -12.96 -14.58 -11.15
C ASN A 760 -11.64 -14.36 -11.89
N ASP A 761 -10.61 -15.14 -11.56
CA ASP A 761 -9.23 -14.85 -11.95
C ASP A 761 -8.68 -15.78 -13.05
N LYS A 762 -9.52 -16.67 -13.61
CA LYS A 762 -9.14 -17.66 -14.62
C LYS A 762 -8.29 -17.08 -15.76
N ALA A 763 -8.64 -15.89 -16.24
CA ALA A 763 -7.99 -15.26 -17.38
C ALA A 763 -6.57 -14.72 -17.07
N PHE A 764 -6.22 -14.57 -15.79
CA PHE A 764 -4.94 -14.00 -15.35
C PHE A 764 -3.89 -15.07 -15.00
N ILE A 765 -4.28 -16.35 -14.92
CA ILE A 765 -3.36 -17.46 -14.60
C ILE A 765 -2.71 -17.97 -15.88
N ALA A 766 -1.49 -17.50 -16.15
CA ALA A 766 -0.72 -17.92 -17.33
C ALA A 766 0.13 -19.18 -17.08
N ALA A 767 0.60 -19.40 -15.84
CA ALA A 767 1.49 -20.50 -15.50
C ALA A 767 0.75 -21.86 -15.47
N ILE A 768 1.45 -22.93 -15.85
CA ILE A 768 0.90 -24.29 -15.93
C ILE A 768 1.57 -25.27 -14.97
N GLY A 769 2.57 -24.83 -14.21
CA GLY A 769 3.43 -25.67 -13.40
C GLY A 769 2.76 -26.38 -12.22
N GLY A 770 3.53 -27.27 -11.61
CA GLY A 770 3.06 -28.16 -10.55
C GLY A 770 2.97 -27.47 -9.18
N PHE A 771 3.71 -26.39 -8.96
CA PHE A 771 3.65 -25.62 -7.71
C PHE A 771 3.06 -24.22 -7.92
N HIS A 772 3.28 -23.62 -9.08
CA HIS A 772 2.72 -22.35 -9.49
C HIS A 772 1.98 -22.51 -10.83
N GLY A 773 0.66 -22.37 -10.80
CA GLY A 773 -0.20 -22.49 -11.98
C GLY A 773 -1.16 -23.67 -11.97
N TRP A 774 -1.71 -23.98 -13.15
CA TRP A 774 -2.80 -24.94 -13.32
C TRP A 774 -2.48 -26.37 -12.89
N GLY A 775 -1.23 -26.82 -13.04
CA GLY A 775 -0.80 -28.16 -12.63
C GLY A 775 -1.01 -28.42 -11.14
N GLY A 776 -0.60 -27.49 -10.28
CA GLY A 776 -0.78 -27.60 -8.83
C GLY A 776 -2.25 -27.66 -8.39
N ILE A 777 -3.14 -26.94 -9.09
CA ILE A 777 -4.58 -26.99 -8.83
C ILE A 777 -5.15 -28.36 -9.20
N ILE A 778 -4.79 -28.89 -10.38
CA ILE A 778 -5.18 -30.23 -10.81
C ILE A 778 -4.66 -31.29 -9.84
N TYR A 779 -3.40 -31.15 -9.39
CA TYR A 779 -2.80 -32.04 -8.40
C TYR A 779 -3.63 -32.07 -7.11
N THR A 780 -3.95 -30.90 -6.55
CA THR A 780 -4.78 -30.81 -5.34
C THR A 780 -6.17 -31.41 -5.54
N LEU A 781 -6.90 -31.04 -6.59
CA LEU A 781 -8.24 -31.58 -6.87
C LEU A 781 -8.22 -33.11 -7.04
N THR A 782 -7.17 -33.65 -7.68
CA THR A 782 -6.97 -35.11 -7.84
C THR A 782 -6.81 -35.79 -6.48
N HIS A 783 -5.97 -35.23 -5.61
CA HIS A 783 -5.77 -35.77 -4.26
C HIS A 783 -7.05 -35.70 -3.42
N LEU A 784 -7.77 -34.59 -3.46
CA LEU A 784 -9.01 -34.42 -2.70
C LEU A 784 -10.12 -35.36 -3.18
N GLY A 785 -10.30 -35.49 -4.51
CA GLY A 785 -11.29 -36.39 -5.09
C GLY A 785 -11.07 -37.85 -4.69
N VAL A 786 -9.81 -38.30 -4.66
CA VAL A 786 -9.47 -39.66 -4.21
C VAL A 786 -9.57 -39.80 -2.68
N LEU A 787 -9.10 -38.81 -1.92
CA LEU A 787 -9.07 -38.86 -0.45
C LEU A 787 -10.46 -38.81 0.18
N TRP A 788 -11.37 -38.01 -0.40
CA TRP A 788 -12.74 -37.84 0.10
C TRP A 788 -13.76 -38.72 -0.60
N ASP A 789 -13.36 -39.50 -1.61
CA ASP A 789 -14.26 -40.32 -2.44
C ASP A 789 -15.34 -39.44 -3.14
N GLU A 790 -14.91 -38.30 -3.68
CA GLU A 790 -15.73 -37.27 -4.33
C GLU A 790 -15.36 -37.15 -5.83
N PRO A 791 -15.98 -37.96 -6.72
CA PRO A 791 -15.62 -38.02 -8.13
C PRO A 791 -15.86 -36.70 -8.88
N GLU A 792 -16.72 -35.82 -8.37
CA GLU A 792 -16.98 -34.50 -8.93
C GLU A 792 -15.71 -33.64 -8.99
N LEU A 793 -14.79 -33.79 -8.03
CA LEU A 793 -13.51 -33.07 -8.01
C LEU A 793 -12.56 -33.57 -9.11
N LEU A 794 -12.60 -34.86 -9.45
CA LEU A 794 -11.85 -35.42 -10.58
C LEU A 794 -12.41 -34.91 -11.91
N VAL A 795 -13.74 -34.83 -12.04
CA VAL A 795 -14.40 -34.24 -13.22
C VAL A 795 -14.04 -32.75 -13.36
N GLN A 796 -13.98 -32.02 -12.25
CA GLN A 796 -13.55 -30.63 -12.25
C GLN A 796 -12.10 -30.51 -12.72
N ALA A 797 -11.17 -31.30 -12.18
CA ALA A 797 -9.77 -31.31 -12.60
C ALA A 797 -9.63 -31.61 -14.12
N GLU A 798 -10.39 -32.59 -14.60
CA GLU A 798 -10.48 -32.96 -16.01
C GLU A 798 -10.99 -31.83 -16.91
N SER A 799 -11.93 -31.00 -16.44
CA SER A 799 -12.41 -29.83 -17.21
C SER A 799 -11.38 -28.72 -17.38
N LEU A 800 -10.40 -28.62 -16.46
CA LEU A 800 -9.35 -27.61 -16.53
C LEU A 800 -8.32 -27.90 -17.63
N VAL A 801 -8.18 -29.17 -18.03
CA VAL A 801 -7.27 -29.61 -19.10
C VAL A 801 -7.60 -28.92 -20.44
N ASP A 802 -8.85 -28.51 -20.66
CA ASP A 802 -9.29 -27.85 -21.89
C ASP A 802 -8.60 -26.48 -22.12
N LEU A 803 -7.98 -25.91 -21.10
CA LEU A 803 -7.25 -24.62 -21.18
C LEU A 803 -5.82 -24.78 -21.70
N PHE A 804 -5.27 -25.99 -21.67
CA PHE A 804 -3.84 -26.21 -21.74
C PHE A 804 -3.22 -25.99 -23.13
N PRO A 805 -3.87 -26.30 -24.27
CA PRO A 805 -3.22 -26.19 -25.58
C PRO A 805 -2.61 -24.81 -25.85
N ASP A 806 -3.35 -23.73 -25.59
CA ASP A 806 -2.88 -22.36 -25.79
C ASP A 806 -1.85 -21.90 -24.74
N LEU A 807 -1.96 -22.40 -23.51
CA LEU A 807 -1.06 -22.08 -22.41
C LEU A 807 0.31 -22.76 -22.58
N ILE A 808 0.32 -24.05 -22.95
CA ILE A 808 1.54 -24.83 -23.22
C ILE A 808 2.34 -24.19 -24.36
N ALA A 809 1.67 -23.70 -25.42
CA ALA A 809 2.35 -23.04 -26.53
C ALA A 809 3.10 -21.76 -26.11
N LYS A 810 2.63 -21.10 -25.05
CA LYS A 810 3.20 -19.86 -24.49
C LYS A 810 4.10 -20.09 -23.28
N ASP A 811 4.28 -21.34 -22.84
CA ASP A 811 5.10 -21.64 -21.67
C ASP A 811 6.58 -21.35 -21.94
N GLU A 812 7.16 -20.45 -21.16
CA GLU A 812 8.58 -20.09 -21.16
C GLU A 812 9.30 -20.55 -19.88
N GLN A 813 8.56 -20.99 -18.85
CA GLN A 813 9.14 -21.43 -17.57
C GLN A 813 9.69 -22.85 -17.68
N LEU A 814 8.95 -23.75 -18.32
CA LEU A 814 9.34 -25.14 -18.65
C LEU A 814 9.64 -26.08 -17.46
N ASP A 815 9.90 -25.55 -16.29
CA ASP A 815 10.37 -26.27 -15.10
C ASP A 815 9.26 -26.97 -14.26
N ILE A 816 9.61 -27.45 -13.06
CA ILE A 816 8.67 -28.11 -12.13
C ILE A 816 7.75 -27.09 -11.44
N ILE A 817 8.24 -25.88 -11.16
CA ILE A 817 7.51 -24.88 -10.38
C ILE A 817 6.40 -24.27 -11.22
N GLY A 818 6.76 -23.56 -12.30
CA GLY A 818 5.85 -22.77 -13.13
C GLY A 818 5.55 -23.37 -14.51
N GLY A 819 6.28 -24.40 -14.93
CA GLY A 819 6.30 -24.84 -16.33
C GLY A 819 5.82 -26.25 -16.65
N ALA A 820 6.04 -26.63 -17.91
CA ALA A 820 5.60 -27.88 -18.52
C ALA A 820 6.04 -29.16 -17.77
N ALA A 821 7.22 -29.19 -17.14
CA ALA A 821 7.66 -30.39 -16.43
C ALA A 821 6.80 -30.70 -15.19
N GLY A 822 6.42 -29.68 -14.41
CA GLY A 822 5.52 -29.85 -13.27
C GLY A 822 4.08 -30.16 -13.70
N CYS A 823 3.68 -29.58 -14.83
CA CYS A 823 2.42 -29.86 -15.50
C CYS A 823 2.30 -31.36 -15.89
N ILE A 824 3.34 -31.94 -16.49
CA ILE A 824 3.40 -33.37 -16.82
C ILE A 824 3.14 -34.23 -15.58
N ALA A 825 3.85 -33.98 -14.48
CA ALA A 825 3.67 -34.76 -13.25
C ALA A 825 2.21 -34.73 -12.75
N SER A 826 1.58 -33.56 -12.79
CA SER A 826 0.20 -33.36 -12.32
C SER A 826 -0.83 -34.03 -13.25
N LEU A 827 -0.66 -33.92 -14.57
CA LEU A 827 -1.54 -34.55 -15.55
C LEU A 827 -1.43 -36.08 -15.54
N LEU A 828 -0.23 -36.62 -15.35
CA LEU A 828 -0.03 -38.07 -15.25
C LEU A 828 -0.67 -38.63 -13.97
N ASN A 829 -0.70 -37.86 -12.88
CA ASN A 829 -1.46 -38.22 -11.68
C ASN A 829 -2.96 -38.24 -11.95
N LEU A 830 -3.51 -37.20 -12.58
CA LEU A 830 -4.93 -37.19 -12.95
C LEU A 830 -5.29 -38.39 -13.86
N TYR A 831 -4.48 -38.64 -14.89
CA TYR A 831 -4.68 -39.76 -15.82
C TYR A 831 -4.71 -41.13 -15.14
N ARG A 832 -3.97 -41.34 -14.05
CA ARG A 832 -3.98 -42.60 -13.28
C ARG A 832 -5.33 -42.88 -12.60
N PHE A 833 -6.06 -41.84 -12.18
CA PHE A 833 -7.32 -41.96 -11.43
C PHE A 833 -8.56 -41.64 -12.26
N ALA A 834 -8.42 -40.82 -13.29
CA ALA A 834 -9.45 -40.49 -14.28
C ALA A 834 -8.86 -40.62 -15.70
N PRO A 835 -8.72 -41.84 -16.25
CA PRO A 835 -8.09 -42.03 -17.54
C PRO A 835 -8.86 -41.36 -18.69
N ALA A 836 -8.33 -40.25 -19.21
CA ALA A 836 -8.87 -39.55 -20.36
C ALA A 836 -7.77 -39.30 -21.40
N GLN A 837 -8.07 -39.58 -22.67
CA GLN A 837 -7.10 -39.41 -23.77
C GLN A 837 -6.64 -37.95 -23.94
N ARG A 838 -7.52 -36.99 -23.66
CA ARG A 838 -7.16 -35.56 -23.70
C ARG A 838 -6.10 -35.18 -22.67
N THR A 839 -6.15 -35.78 -21.48
CA THR A 839 -5.22 -35.52 -20.38
C THR A 839 -3.83 -36.06 -20.70
N LEU A 840 -3.78 -37.28 -21.25
CA LEU A 840 -2.54 -37.83 -21.77
C LEU A 840 -1.99 -37.01 -22.96
N ALA A 841 -2.86 -36.56 -23.87
CA ALA A 841 -2.46 -35.72 -25.00
C ALA A 841 -1.88 -34.37 -24.54
N ALA A 842 -2.45 -33.74 -23.51
CA ALA A 842 -1.90 -32.52 -22.91
C ALA A 842 -0.51 -32.77 -22.28
N ALA A 843 -0.32 -33.90 -21.59
CA ALA A 843 0.99 -34.27 -21.05
C ALA A 843 2.03 -34.49 -22.15
N ILE A 844 1.63 -35.10 -23.27
CA ILE A 844 2.48 -35.25 -24.48
C ILE A 844 2.83 -33.88 -25.07
N GLN A 845 1.88 -32.95 -25.17
CA GLN A 845 2.13 -31.58 -25.65
C GLN A 845 3.13 -30.82 -24.76
N CYS A 846 3.04 -30.97 -23.44
CA CYS A 846 4.05 -30.46 -22.51
C CYS A 846 5.43 -31.06 -22.82
N GLY A 847 5.51 -32.38 -23.03
CA GLY A 847 6.74 -33.05 -23.44
C GLY A 847 7.31 -32.50 -24.76
N ASP A 848 6.45 -32.29 -25.76
CA ASP A 848 6.81 -31.72 -27.05
C ASP A 848 7.36 -30.29 -26.92
N ARG A 849 6.76 -29.49 -26.03
CA ARG A 849 7.23 -28.14 -25.71
C ARG A 849 8.65 -28.18 -25.12
N LEU A 850 8.88 -29.08 -24.15
CA LEU A 850 10.21 -29.26 -23.55
C LEU A 850 11.27 -29.66 -24.58
N ILE A 851 10.95 -30.59 -25.49
CA ILE A 851 11.87 -30.99 -26.57
C ILE A 851 12.17 -29.81 -27.49
N THR A 852 11.13 -29.05 -27.88
CA THR A 852 11.26 -27.92 -28.80
C THR A 852 12.13 -26.79 -28.23
N CYS A 853 12.02 -26.55 -26.93
CA CYS A 853 12.76 -25.51 -26.23
C CYS A 853 14.13 -25.95 -25.70
N ALA A 854 14.51 -27.22 -25.86
CA ALA A 854 15.79 -27.74 -25.38
C ALA A 854 16.95 -27.10 -26.16
N GLN A 855 17.99 -26.70 -25.42
CA GLN A 855 19.20 -26.11 -26.00
C GLN A 855 20.37 -27.08 -25.88
N THR A 856 21.13 -27.25 -26.96
CA THR A 856 22.34 -28.07 -26.98
C THR A 856 23.46 -27.38 -26.21
N MET A 857 24.01 -28.07 -25.20
CA MET A 857 25.14 -27.62 -24.41
C MET A 857 26.43 -28.31 -24.88
N GLU A 858 27.59 -27.89 -24.34
CA GLU A 858 28.86 -28.59 -24.59
C GLU A 858 28.76 -30.08 -24.22
N HIS A 859 28.06 -30.36 -23.12
CA HIS A 859 27.73 -31.70 -22.65
C HIS A 859 26.21 -31.78 -22.47
N GLY A 860 25.51 -32.59 -23.28
CA GLY A 860 24.08 -32.81 -23.12
C GLY A 860 23.18 -31.64 -23.58
N ILE A 861 22.03 -31.48 -22.91
CA ILE A 861 21.04 -30.42 -23.20
C ILE A 861 20.55 -29.76 -21.90
N GLY A 862 20.06 -28.52 -22.00
CA GLY A 862 19.45 -27.81 -20.90
C GLY A 862 18.44 -26.74 -21.34
N TRP A 863 17.81 -26.11 -20.36
CA TRP A 863 16.82 -25.04 -20.54
C TRP A 863 17.22 -23.84 -19.68
N ILE A 864 17.22 -22.64 -20.28
CA ILE A 864 17.52 -21.40 -19.56
C ILE A 864 16.23 -20.92 -18.91
N ALA A 865 16.22 -20.84 -17.58
CA ALA A 865 15.10 -20.33 -16.81
C ALA A 865 15.00 -18.79 -16.96
N PRO A 866 13.84 -18.23 -17.35
CA PRO A 866 13.66 -16.79 -17.46
C PRO A 866 13.99 -16.07 -16.16
N GLY A 867 14.79 -14.99 -16.23
CA GLY A 867 15.09 -14.14 -15.09
C GLY A 867 16.06 -14.70 -14.03
N MET A 868 16.58 -15.93 -14.20
CA MET A 868 17.47 -16.55 -13.20
C MET A 868 18.93 -16.70 -13.67
N GLY A 869 19.26 -16.30 -14.90
CA GLY A 869 20.64 -16.30 -15.39
C GLY A 869 20.75 -16.69 -16.86
N LYS A 870 22.01 -16.84 -17.34
CA LYS A 870 22.33 -17.11 -18.75
C LYS A 870 22.63 -18.57 -19.06
N LYS A 871 22.66 -19.43 -18.04
CA LYS A 871 22.97 -20.86 -18.15
C LYS A 871 21.80 -21.68 -17.65
N PRO A 872 21.57 -22.89 -18.19
CA PRO A 872 20.63 -23.83 -17.60
C PRO A 872 20.99 -24.16 -16.15
N LEU A 873 19.99 -24.22 -15.28
CA LEU A 873 20.20 -24.49 -13.86
C LEU A 873 20.28 -26.00 -13.57
N ALA A 874 21.09 -26.40 -12.60
CA ALA A 874 20.98 -27.72 -11.96
C ALA A 874 19.87 -27.69 -10.89
N GLY A 875 19.38 -28.86 -10.48
CA GLY A 875 18.38 -28.97 -9.40
C GLY A 875 16.99 -29.40 -9.85
N PHE A 876 16.09 -29.59 -8.89
CA PHE A 876 14.77 -30.16 -9.13
C PHE A 876 13.70 -29.11 -9.44
N SER A 877 13.78 -27.92 -8.83
CA SER A 877 12.75 -26.88 -8.96
C SER A 877 12.74 -26.23 -10.34
N HIS A 878 13.70 -25.33 -10.60
CA HIS A 878 13.91 -24.59 -11.85
C HIS A 878 14.97 -25.26 -12.75
N GLY A 879 15.46 -26.44 -12.35
CA GLY A 879 16.63 -27.07 -12.94
C GLY A 879 16.36 -28.33 -13.74
N VAL A 880 17.44 -28.86 -14.32
CA VAL A 880 17.41 -29.96 -15.28
C VAL A 880 16.98 -31.31 -14.65
N ALA A 881 17.27 -31.58 -13.37
CA ALA A 881 16.85 -32.83 -12.71
C ALA A 881 15.33 -33.02 -12.72
N GLY A 882 14.58 -31.94 -12.46
CA GLY A 882 13.12 -31.95 -12.45
C GLY A 882 12.57 -32.32 -13.83
N ILE A 883 13.03 -31.60 -14.86
CA ILE A 883 12.62 -31.80 -16.26
C ILE A 883 12.94 -33.23 -16.73
N ALA A 884 14.16 -33.73 -16.46
CA ALA A 884 14.56 -35.08 -16.83
C ALA A 884 13.67 -36.14 -16.18
N SER A 885 13.35 -35.98 -14.89
CA SER A 885 12.48 -36.93 -14.17
C SER A 885 11.06 -36.98 -14.75
N ALA A 886 10.49 -35.83 -15.11
CA ALA A 886 9.16 -35.74 -15.73
C ALA A 886 9.13 -36.40 -17.11
N LEU A 887 10.16 -36.17 -17.94
CA LEU A 887 10.26 -36.78 -19.27
C LEU A 887 10.46 -38.30 -19.22
N LEU A 888 11.21 -38.82 -18.25
CA LEU A 888 11.34 -40.27 -18.05
C LEU A 888 10.00 -40.91 -17.66
N GLU A 889 9.24 -40.29 -16.77
CA GLU A 889 7.92 -40.78 -16.37
C GLU A 889 6.93 -40.71 -17.55
N LEU A 890 6.93 -39.63 -18.32
CA LEU A 890 6.13 -39.51 -19.53
C LEU A 890 6.49 -40.60 -20.55
N SER A 891 7.78 -40.86 -20.76
CA SER A 891 8.25 -41.93 -21.66
C SER A 891 7.76 -43.31 -21.18
N ALA A 892 7.81 -43.58 -19.88
CA ALA A 892 7.35 -44.85 -19.32
C ALA A 892 5.85 -45.09 -19.53
N ILE A 893 5.02 -44.05 -19.44
CA ILE A 893 3.56 -44.15 -19.62
C ILE A 893 3.16 -44.22 -21.09
N THR A 894 3.81 -43.43 -21.95
CA THR A 894 3.48 -43.33 -23.38
C THR A 894 4.16 -44.39 -24.25
N GLY A 895 5.31 -44.92 -23.79
CA GLY A 895 6.20 -45.77 -24.58
C GLY A 895 7.03 -45.01 -25.62
N GLU A 896 7.00 -43.67 -25.62
CA GLU A 896 7.68 -42.86 -26.61
C GLU A 896 9.16 -42.59 -26.25
N GLU A 897 10.06 -43.21 -27.01
CA GLU A 897 11.52 -43.17 -26.75
C GLU A 897 12.13 -41.76 -26.90
N ARG A 898 11.48 -40.85 -27.63
CA ARG A 898 11.96 -39.48 -27.83
C ARG A 898 12.09 -38.71 -26.51
N PHE A 899 11.17 -38.91 -25.58
CA PHE A 899 11.22 -38.28 -24.26
C PHE A 899 12.37 -38.83 -23.42
N ARG A 900 12.57 -40.16 -23.43
CA ARG A 900 13.70 -40.81 -22.76
C ARG A 900 15.05 -40.30 -23.28
N LYS A 901 15.23 -40.21 -24.61
CA LYS A 901 16.47 -39.71 -25.22
C LYS A 901 16.85 -38.30 -24.73
N VAL A 902 15.85 -37.42 -24.65
CA VAL A 902 16.02 -36.03 -24.19
C VAL A 902 16.33 -36.01 -22.70
N ALA A 903 15.64 -36.80 -21.88
CA ALA A 903 15.94 -36.91 -20.46
C ALA A 903 17.37 -37.41 -20.18
N LEU A 904 17.87 -38.38 -20.94
CA LEU A 904 19.25 -38.86 -20.81
C LEU A 904 20.29 -37.79 -21.17
N ALA A 905 20.04 -37.01 -22.24
CA ALA A 905 20.91 -35.90 -22.61
C ALA A 905 20.88 -34.77 -21.56
N ALA A 906 19.73 -34.55 -20.93
CA ALA A 906 19.56 -33.60 -19.83
C ALA A 906 20.36 -34.02 -18.58
N ILE A 907 20.27 -35.30 -18.20
CA ILE A 907 21.07 -35.87 -17.11
C ILE A 907 22.57 -35.74 -17.41
N ALA A 908 23.01 -35.97 -18.66
CA ALA A 908 24.42 -35.82 -19.04
C ALA A 908 24.94 -34.38 -18.88
N TYR A 909 24.10 -33.38 -19.14
CA TYR A 909 24.43 -31.99 -18.84
C TYR A 909 24.60 -31.76 -17.34
N GLU A 910 23.63 -32.18 -16.53
CA GLU A 910 23.69 -31.99 -15.08
C GLU A 910 24.86 -32.75 -14.43
N GLN A 911 25.20 -33.93 -14.95
CA GLN A 911 26.39 -34.69 -14.59
C GLN A 911 27.68 -33.91 -14.82
N SER A 912 27.76 -33.16 -15.93
CA SER A 912 28.94 -32.35 -16.25
C SER A 912 29.17 -31.20 -15.25
N LEU A 913 28.13 -30.80 -14.51
CA LEU A 913 28.19 -29.74 -13.51
C LEU A 913 28.63 -30.25 -12.11
N LEU A 914 28.65 -31.56 -11.88
CA LEU A 914 28.99 -32.12 -10.57
C LEU A 914 30.44 -31.78 -10.16
N CYS A 915 30.58 -31.00 -9.09
CA CYS A 915 31.88 -30.74 -8.49
C CYS A 915 32.24 -31.88 -7.52
N ARG A 916 33.04 -32.85 -8.00
CA ARG A 916 33.43 -34.03 -7.19
C ARG A 916 34.19 -33.69 -5.90
N GLN A 917 34.91 -32.56 -5.87
CA GLN A 917 35.62 -32.13 -4.66
C GLN A 917 34.67 -31.65 -3.56
N VAL A 918 33.57 -31.01 -3.96
CA VAL A 918 32.55 -30.50 -3.04
C VAL A 918 31.48 -31.57 -2.77
N GLY A 919 31.30 -32.52 -3.68
CA GLY A 919 30.21 -33.50 -3.62
C GLY A 919 28.84 -32.87 -3.94
N ASN A 920 28.81 -31.76 -4.67
CA ASN A 920 27.58 -31.02 -4.93
C ASN A 920 27.61 -30.33 -6.31
N TRP A 921 26.46 -29.79 -6.72
CA TRP A 921 26.27 -29.04 -7.95
C TRP A 921 26.26 -27.54 -7.66
N PRO A 922 26.90 -26.71 -8.50
CA PRO A 922 26.96 -25.28 -8.28
C PRO A 922 25.58 -24.64 -8.45
N ASP A 923 25.30 -23.62 -7.64
CA ASP A 923 24.20 -22.71 -7.88
C ASP A 923 24.59 -21.76 -9.02
N LEU A 924 23.86 -21.85 -10.13
CA LEU A 924 24.14 -21.12 -11.37
C LEU A 924 23.29 -19.85 -11.53
N ARG A 925 22.53 -19.46 -10.48
CA ARG A 925 21.70 -18.26 -10.52
C ARG A 925 22.55 -16.98 -10.56
N GLU A 926 22.18 -16.05 -11.45
CA GLU A 926 22.78 -14.70 -11.52
C GLU A 926 21.73 -13.68 -11.02
N PHE A 927 21.97 -13.03 -9.88
CA PHE A 927 21.08 -11.98 -9.38
C PHE A 927 21.48 -10.61 -9.96
N GLU A 928 20.70 -10.09 -10.91
CA GLU A 928 20.87 -8.73 -11.44
C GLU A 928 20.54 -7.69 -10.36
N ASN A 929 21.55 -7.29 -9.56
CA ASN A 929 21.69 -6.02 -8.82
C ASN A 929 22.67 -6.09 -7.62
N THR A 930 23.66 -6.99 -7.64
CA THR A 930 24.73 -6.94 -6.63
C THR A 930 25.86 -6.00 -7.07
N ILE A 931 26.19 -5.02 -6.22
CA ILE A 931 27.36 -4.13 -6.35
C ILE A 931 28.70 -4.93 -6.24
N LEU A 932 28.61 -6.26 -6.10
CA LEU A 932 29.72 -7.20 -5.92
C LEU A 932 29.80 -8.18 -7.09
N SER A 933 29.74 -7.70 -8.34
CA SER A 933 30.10 -8.52 -9.49
C SER A 933 31.59 -8.37 -9.80
N LYS A 934 32.44 -9.22 -9.20
CA LYS A 934 33.68 -9.77 -9.78
C LYS A 934 34.47 -10.57 -8.72
N GLU A 935 34.64 -11.86 -9.00
CA GLU A 935 35.61 -12.80 -8.38
C GLU A 935 35.25 -13.47 -7.04
N GLU A 936 34.04 -14.01 -6.88
CA GLU A 936 33.76 -14.99 -5.82
C GLU A 936 33.75 -16.45 -6.32
N PRO A 937 34.13 -17.44 -5.47
CA PRO A 937 34.04 -18.86 -5.80
C PRO A 937 32.60 -19.30 -6.08
N ALA A 938 32.44 -20.39 -6.85
CA ALA A 938 31.12 -20.95 -7.14
C ALA A 938 30.36 -21.25 -5.82
N ASN A 939 29.13 -20.75 -5.70
CA ASN A 939 28.26 -21.00 -4.55
C ASN A 939 27.61 -22.39 -4.67
N PHE A 940 27.40 -23.09 -3.56
CA PHE A 940 26.79 -24.43 -3.52
C PHE A 940 25.68 -24.45 -2.47
N MET A 941 24.44 -24.64 -2.92
CA MET A 941 23.28 -24.79 -2.04
C MET A 941 23.01 -26.27 -1.73
N THR A 942 22.43 -26.55 -0.57
CA THR A 942 22.01 -27.91 -0.15
C THR A 942 20.53 -27.87 0.21
N ALA A 943 19.67 -27.81 -0.80
CA ALA A 943 18.22 -27.73 -0.65
C ALA A 943 17.47 -28.56 -1.72
N TRP A 944 16.16 -28.72 -1.54
CA TRP A 944 15.29 -29.31 -2.56
C TRP A 944 15.24 -28.45 -3.83
N CYS A 945 15.14 -27.12 -3.68
CA CYS A 945 15.07 -26.23 -4.84
C CYS A 945 16.35 -26.29 -5.68
N HIS A 946 17.53 -26.15 -5.04
CA HIS A 946 18.83 -26.19 -5.67
C HIS A 946 19.84 -27.00 -4.83
N GLY A 947 20.54 -27.91 -5.49
CA GLY A 947 21.62 -28.71 -4.90
C GLY A 947 21.29 -30.19 -4.71
N ALA A 948 22.15 -30.86 -3.94
CA ALA A 948 22.15 -32.30 -3.71
C ALA A 948 20.77 -32.90 -3.34
N PRO A 949 19.97 -32.36 -2.40
CA PRO A 949 18.68 -32.94 -2.02
C PRO A 949 17.69 -33.01 -3.19
N GLY A 950 17.53 -31.92 -3.95
CA GLY A 950 16.63 -31.90 -5.12
C GLY A 950 17.10 -32.86 -6.22
N ILE A 951 18.39 -32.83 -6.55
CA ILE A 951 18.97 -33.69 -7.59
C ILE A 951 18.85 -35.16 -7.19
N GLY A 952 19.14 -35.48 -5.93
CA GLY A 952 18.96 -36.81 -5.34
C GLY A 952 17.52 -37.32 -5.46
N LEU A 953 16.52 -36.49 -5.15
CA LEU A 953 15.10 -36.81 -5.37
C LEU A 953 14.78 -37.07 -6.84
N GLY A 954 15.28 -36.25 -7.75
CA GLY A 954 15.15 -36.47 -9.19
C GLY A 954 15.74 -37.80 -9.65
N ARG A 955 16.89 -38.19 -9.12
CA ARG A 955 17.52 -39.50 -9.40
C ARG A 955 16.76 -40.68 -8.81
N LEU A 956 16.32 -40.57 -7.55
CA LEU A 956 15.48 -41.59 -6.91
C LEU A 956 14.19 -41.82 -7.70
N ARG A 957 13.53 -40.75 -8.17
CA ARG A 957 12.34 -40.82 -9.03
C ARG A 957 12.64 -41.45 -10.40
N SER A 958 13.87 -41.31 -10.88
CA SER A 958 14.32 -41.85 -12.17
C SER A 958 14.74 -43.32 -12.11
N LEU A 959 15.09 -43.85 -10.93
CA LEU A 959 15.57 -45.23 -10.74
C LEU A 959 14.69 -46.31 -11.39
N PRO A 960 13.35 -46.27 -11.31
CA PRO A 960 12.51 -47.29 -11.96
C PRO A 960 12.68 -47.36 -13.49
N TYR A 961 13.20 -46.30 -14.10
CA TYR A 961 13.36 -46.15 -15.54
C TYR A 961 14.83 -46.16 -15.98
N LEU A 962 15.75 -45.80 -15.07
CA LEU A 962 17.18 -45.65 -15.32
C LEU A 962 17.98 -46.00 -14.06
N ASP A 963 18.32 -47.28 -13.94
CA ASP A 963 19.16 -47.80 -12.86
C ASP A 963 20.53 -48.24 -13.42
N ASN A 964 21.55 -47.39 -13.23
CA ASN A 964 22.92 -47.67 -13.62
C ASN A 964 23.92 -47.20 -12.54
N PRO A 965 25.20 -47.62 -12.63
CA PRO A 965 26.20 -47.27 -11.61
C PRO A 965 26.39 -45.76 -11.41
N GLU A 966 26.30 -44.96 -12.47
CA GLU A 966 26.45 -43.51 -12.41
C GLU A 966 25.32 -42.84 -11.64
N ILE A 967 24.06 -43.20 -11.92
CA ILE A 967 22.89 -42.71 -11.19
C ILE A 967 22.95 -43.11 -9.71
N ARG A 968 23.35 -44.36 -9.41
CA ARG A 968 23.52 -44.80 -8.02
C ARG A 968 24.61 -44.02 -7.30
N LEU A 969 25.74 -43.72 -7.95
CA LEU A 969 26.80 -42.90 -7.38
C LEU A 969 26.35 -41.45 -7.11
N GLU A 970 25.53 -40.87 -7.98
CA GLU A 970 24.94 -39.55 -7.76
C GLU A 970 23.97 -39.55 -6.58
N ILE A 971 23.17 -40.61 -6.41
CA ILE A 971 22.29 -40.79 -5.25
C ILE A 971 23.13 -40.87 -3.96
N ASP A 972 24.20 -41.69 -3.95
CA ASP A 972 25.10 -41.78 -2.80
C ASP A 972 25.77 -40.43 -2.49
N THR A 973 26.18 -39.70 -3.53
CA THR A 973 26.74 -38.35 -3.40
C THR A 973 25.72 -37.40 -2.77
N ALA A 974 24.48 -37.41 -3.26
CA ALA A 974 23.41 -36.58 -2.75
C ALA A 974 23.07 -36.89 -1.28
N ILE A 975 22.99 -38.18 -0.91
CA ILE A 975 22.75 -38.64 0.47
C ILE A 975 23.87 -38.13 1.39
N ASN A 976 25.13 -38.35 1.03
CA ASN A 976 26.27 -37.95 1.85
C ASN A 976 26.33 -36.42 2.04
N THR A 977 26.14 -35.65 0.98
CA THR A 977 26.15 -34.18 1.06
C THR A 977 25.00 -33.66 1.91
N THR A 978 23.81 -34.24 1.78
CA THR A 978 22.63 -33.85 2.56
C THR A 978 22.82 -34.15 4.05
N LEU A 979 23.37 -35.34 4.40
CA LEU A 979 23.68 -35.68 5.79
C LEU A 979 24.71 -34.75 6.43
N ASN A 980 25.68 -34.27 5.64
CA ASN A 980 26.78 -33.45 6.15
C ASN A 980 26.46 -31.95 6.22
N GLN A 981 25.59 -31.45 5.33
CA GLN A 981 25.41 -30.00 5.12
C GLN A 981 23.94 -29.55 5.05
N GLY A 982 22.98 -30.47 5.15
CA GLY A 982 21.57 -30.18 4.86
C GLY A 982 20.70 -29.80 6.07
N PHE A 983 21.24 -29.65 7.28
CA PHE A 983 20.43 -29.47 8.49
C PHE A 983 20.90 -28.33 9.39
N GLY A 984 19.96 -27.71 10.11
CA GLY A 984 20.21 -26.65 11.11
C GLY A 984 19.81 -25.26 10.62
N LEU A 985 18.94 -25.19 9.62
CA LEU A 985 18.48 -23.94 9.01
C LEU A 985 17.06 -23.60 9.51
N ASN A 986 16.08 -23.84 8.64
CA ASN A 986 14.66 -23.59 8.86
C ASN A 986 13.88 -24.89 8.61
N HIS A 987 12.61 -24.94 8.99
CA HIS A 987 11.81 -26.16 8.93
C HIS A 987 11.04 -26.34 7.61
N CYS A 988 11.16 -25.45 6.63
CA CYS A 988 10.33 -25.53 5.42
C CYS A 988 10.69 -26.68 4.45
N LEU A 989 9.87 -26.86 3.42
CA LEU A 989 10.06 -27.91 2.40
C LEU A 989 10.97 -27.47 1.24
N CYS A 990 10.94 -26.20 0.84
CA CYS A 990 11.67 -25.74 -0.34
C CYS A 990 13.20 -25.74 -0.14
N HIS A 991 13.63 -25.17 0.98
CA HIS A 991 15.04 -24.96 1.33
C HIS A 991 15.26 -25.05 2.83
N GLY A 992 14.56 -25.99 3.47
CA GLY A 992 14.65 -26.27 4.90
C GLY A 992 14.90 -27.74 5.20
N ASP A 993 15.05 -28.02 6.49
CA ASP A 993 15.44 -29.30 7.04
C ASP A 993 14.44 -30.41 6.72
N LEU A 994 13.13 -30.10 6.73
CA LEU A 994 12.09 -31.09 6.39
C LEU A 994 12.11 -31.46 4.91
N GLY A 995 12.40 -30.50 4.02
CA GLY A 995 12.59 -30.81 2.59
C GLY A 995 13.80 -31.69 2.32
N ASN A 996 14.90 -31.43 3.03
CA ASN A 996 16.11 -32.22 2.96
C ASN A 996 15.91 -33.62 3.56
N LEU A 997 15.15 -33.72 4.66
CA LEU A 997 14.79 -34.98 5.29
C LEU A 997 13.92 -35.87 4.39
N GLU A 998 13.00 -35.29 3.61
CA GLU A 998 12.18 -36.05 2.65
C GLU A 998 13.03 -36.76 1.59
N MET A 999 14.14 -36.18 1.13
CA MET A 999 15.07 -36.88 0.23
C MET A 999 15.65 -38.13 0.89
N LEU A 1000 16.09 -38.01 2.15
CA LEU A 1000 16.63 -39.13 2.91
C LEU A 1000 15.56 -40.19 3.23
N LEU A 1001 14.33 -39.76 3.53
CA LEU A 1001 13.19 -40.66 3.73
C LEU A 1001 12.91 -41.46 2.46
N GLN A 1002 12.83 -40.81 1.30
CA GLN A 1002 12.65 -41.47 0.00
C GLN A 1002 13.77 -42.47 -0.30
N ALA A 1003 15.03 -42.05 -0.13
CA ALA A 1003 16.17 -42.93 -0.30
C ALA A 1003 16.09 -44.16 0.64
N SER A 1004 15.72 -43.96 1.90
CA SER A 1004 15.59 -45.07 2.86
C SER A 1004 14.52 -46.08 2.45
N LEU A 1005 13.40 -45.61 1.91
CA LEU A 1005 12.28 -46.45 1.48
C LEU A 1005 12.56 -47.17 0.16
N ILE A 1006 13.15 -46.47 -0.82
CA ILE A 1006 13.41 -47.02 -2.16
C ILE A 1006 14.61 -47.98 -2.14
N LEU A 1007 15.68 -47.62 -1.43
CA LEU A 1007 16.90 -48.43 -1.34
C LEU A 1007 16.81 -49.50 -0.24
N ASN A 1008 15.83 -49.41 0.66
CA ASN A 1008 15.64 -50.28 1.81
C ASN A 1008 16.91 -50.36 2.69
N ASP A 1009 17.52 -49.21 3.00
CA ASP A 1009 18.74 -49.09 3.80
C ASP A 1009 18.44 -48.82 5.30
N PRO A 1010 18.71 -49.77 6.21
CA PRO A 1010 18.46 -49.61 7.64
C PRO A 1010 19.30 -48.53 8.32
N LYS A 1011 20.51 -48.25 7.82
CA LYS A 1011 21.38 -47.19 8.37
C LYS A 1011 20.77 -45.83 8.07
N LEU A 1012 20.30 -45.65 6.83
CA LEU A 1012 19.66 -44.42 6.42
C LEU A 1012 18.34 -44.22 7.16
N HIS A 1013 17.56 -45.29 7.35
CA HIS A 1013 16.35 -45.24 8.19
C HIS A 1013 16.65 -44.77 9.63
N SER A 1014 17.75 -45.25 10.22
CA SER A 1014 18.18 -44.80 11.56
C SER A 1014 18.59 -43.32 11.58
N GLN A 1015 19.24 -42.83 10.52
CA GLN A 1015 19.58 -41.40 10.39
C GLN A 1015 18.33 -40.53 10.23
N VAL A 1016 17.35 -40.96 9.44
CA VAL A 1016 16.05 -40.27 9.30
C VAL A 1016 15.36 -40.15 10.65
N ASN A 1017 15.29 -41.23 11.44
CA ASN A 1017 14.66 -41.20 12.77
C ASN A 1017 15.40 -40.25 13.73
N ARG A 1018 16.73 -40.24 13.70
CA ARG A 1018 17.54 -39.32 14.51
C ARG A 1018 17.29 -37.87 14.13
N LEU A 1019 17.39 -37.53 12.84
CA LEU A 1019 17.19 -36.17 12.33
C LEU A 1019 15.75 -35.68 12.55
N THR A 1020 14.77 -36.57 12.46
CA THR A 1020 13.37 -36.28 12.81
C THR A 1020 13.25 -35.79 14.25
N ALA A 1021 13.91 -36.47 15.19
CA ALA A 1021 13.90 -36.06 16.59
C ALA A 1021 14.63 -34.72 16.82
N VAL A 1022 15.75 -34.48 16.12
CA VAL A 1022 16.46 -33.19 16.15
C VAL A 1022 15.54 -32.04 15.71
N ILE A 1023 14.82 -32.21 14.60
CA ILE A 1023 13.92 -31.19 14.07
C ILE A 1023 12.74 -30.95 15.01
N LEU A 1024 12.15 -32.00 15.59
CA LEU A 1024 11.07 -31.85 16.58
C LEU A 1024 11.53 -31.09 17.84
N GLU A 1025 12.72 -31.37 18.35
CA GLU A 1025 13.28 -30.65 19.49
C GLU A 1025 13.49 -29.16 19.15
N SER A 1026 13.98 -28.87 17.95
CA SER A 1026 14.09 -27.50 17.43
C SER A 1026 12.73 -26.81 17.36
N ILE A 1027 11.69 -27.46 16.81
CA ILE A 1027 10.32 -26.91 16.78
C ILE A 1027 9.80 -26.63 18.19
N ASN A 1028 10.05 -27.52 19.16
CA ASN A 1028 9.63 -27.31 20.55
C ASN A 1028 10.36 -26.15 21.22
N GLN A 1029 11.62 -25.91 20.87
CA GLN A 1029 12.45 -24.87 21.47
C GLN A 1029 12.23 -23.49 20.83
N TYR A 1030 12.12 -23.44 19.51
CA TYR A 1030 12.14 -22.19 18.73
C TYR A 1030 10.81 -21.87 18.04
N GLY A 1031 9.83 -22.76 18.10
CA GLY A 1031 8.61 -22.68 17.29
C GLY A 1031 8.86 -23.09 15.83
N TRP A 1032 7.91 -22.75 14.95
CA TRP A 1032 8.01 -23.09 13.52
C TRP A 1032 8.84 -22.05 12.76
N LEU A 1033 10.08 -22.40 12.43
CA LEU A 1033 10.96 -21.56 11.64
C LEU A 1033 10.62 -21.71 10.15
N CYS A 1034 9.80 -20.81 9.63
CA CYS A 1034 9.40 -20.83 8.22
C CYS A 1034 10.52 -20.39 7.27
N GLY A 1035 10.42 -20.78 5.99
CA GLY A 1035 11.38 -20.49 4.92
C GLY A 1035 11.23 -19.09 4.32
N VAL A 1036 10.90 -18.10 5.15
CA VAL A 1036 10.76 -16.68 4.80
C VAL A 1036 11.70 -15.85 5.70
N PRO A 1037 11.99 -14.57 5.38
CA PRO A 1037 12.88 -13.76 6.18
C PRO A 1037 12.45 -13.72 7.65
N LYS A 1038 13.42 -13.77 8.56
CA LYS A 1038 13.21 -13.82 10.03
C LYS A 1038 12.41 -15.02 10.53
N GLY A 1039 12.07 -16.00 9.68
CA GLY A 1039 11.36 -17.21 10.09
C GLY A 1039 9.91 -17.00 10.48
N VAL A 1040 9.28 -15.88 10.10
CA VAL A 1040 7.90 -15.56 10.47
C VAL A 1040 6.94 -16.64 9.94
N GLU A 1041 6.01 -17.06 10.80
CA GLU A 1041 4.97 -18.02 10.43
C GLU A 1041 4.22 -17.54 9.18
N THR A 1042 4.27 -18.32 8.10
CA THR A 1042 3.46 -18.11 6.90
C THR A 1042 2.62 -19.36 6.63
N PRO A 1043 1.34 -19.26 6.21
CA PRO A 1043 0.49 -20.45 6.11
C PRO A 1043 0.89 -21.45 5.02
N GLY A 1044 1.55 -20.98 3.95
CA GLY A 1044 1.80 -21.72 2.71
C GLY A 1044 2.52 -23.05 2.86
N LEU A 1045 2.58 -23.83 1.77
CA LEU A 1045 3.14 -25.18 1.80
C LEU A 1045 4.67 -25.16 1.74
N MET A 1046 5.25 -24.60 0.69
CA MET A 1046 6.67 -24.80 0.38
C MET A 1046 7.61 -24.07 1.34
N THR A 1047 7.18 -22.91 1.85
CA THR A 1047 7.96 -22.07 2.76
C THR A 1047 7.33 -21.95 4.15
N GLY A 1048 6.20 -22.60 4.41
CA GLY A 1048 5.36 -22.27 5.56
C GLY A 1048 4.85 -23.45 6.39
N LEU A 1049 3.89 -23.12 7.25
CA LEU A 1049 3.26 -24.00 8.22
C LEU A 1049 2.66 -25.25 7.56
N ALA A 1050 1.91 -25.11 6.47
CA ALA A 1050 1.26 -26.25 5.84
C ALA A 1050 2.27 -27.31 5.40
N GLY A 1051 3.46 -26.94 4.91
CA GLY A 1051 4.50 -27.90 4.56
C GLY A 1051 5.16 -28.55 5.74
N ILE A 1052 5.43 -27.77 6.80
CA ILE A 1052 5.95 -28.30 8.07
C ILE A 1052 4.98 -29.37 8.61
N GLY A 1053 3.69 -29.04 8.69
CA GLY A 1053 2.66 -29.97 9.13
C GLY A 1053 2.54 -31.19 8.21
N TYR A 1054 2.60 -30.99 6.89
CA TYR A 1054 2.49 -32.07 5.91
C TYR A 1054 3.61 -33.08 6.05
N GLU A 1055 4.86 -32.62 6.18
CA GLU A 1055 6.01 -33.52 6.28
C GLU A 1055 6.09 -34.19 7.65
N LEU A 1056 5.70 -33.52 8.74
CA LEU A 1056 5.56 -34.17 10.05
C LEU A 1056 4.50 -35.29 10.01
N LEU A 1057 3.37 -35.05 9.35
CA LEU A 1057 2.34 -36.07 9.16
C LEU A 1057 2.83 -37.21 8.28
N ARG A 1058 3.65 -36.90 7.27
CA ARG A 1058 4.26 -37.89 6.38
C ARG A 1058 5.32 -38.74 7.07
N LEU A 1059 6.14 -38.17 7.95
CA LEU A 1059 7.08 -38.91 8.79
C LEU A 1059 6.36 -39.87 9.74
N ALA A 1060 5.18 -39.49 10.23
CA ALA A 1060 4.34 -40.39 11.03
C ALA A 1060 3.71 -41.52 10.18
N GLU A 1061 3.27 -41.22 8.96
CA GLU A 1061 2.51 -42.14 8.10
C GLU A 1061 3.12 -42.26 6.67
N PRO A 1062 4.39 -42.68 6.52
CA PRO A 1062 5.14 -42.58 5.25
C PRO A 1062 4.57 -43.45 4.13
N THR A 1063 3.82 -44.49 4.49
CA THR A 1063 3.14 -45.38 3.54
C THR A 1063 1.82 -44.82 3.05
N ARG A 1064 1.16 -43.89 3.76
CA ARG A 1064 -0.16 -43.34 3.41
C ARG A 1064 -0.10 -41.94 2.84
N ILE A 1065 0.78 -41.08 3.36
CA ILE A 1065 0.91 -39.70 2.90
C ILE A 1065 1.88 -39.65 1.71
N PRO A 1066 1.47 -39.18 0.52
CA PRO A 1066 2.36 -39.06 -0.64
C PRO A 1066 3.44 -37.99 -0.45
N SER A 1067 4.53 -38.11 -1.19
CA SER A 1067 5.56 -37.06 -1.25
C SER A 1067 5.10 -35.91 -2.13
N VAL A 1068 4.85 -34.75 -1.53
CA VAL A 1068 4.45 -33.56 -2.29
C VAL A 1068 5.63 -32.98 -3.08
N LEU A 1069 6.86 -33.10 -2.57
CA LEU A 1069 8.09 -32.62 -3.23
C LEU A 1069 8.42 -33.32 -4.54
N THR A 1070 7.84 -34.51 -4.77
CA THR A 1070 7.95 -35.24 -6.04
C THR A 1070 6.65 -35.22 -6.86
N LEU A 1071 5.64 -34.47 -6.40
CA LEU A 1071 4.26 -34.50 -6.92
C LEU A 1071 3.76 -35.94 -7.05
N ALA A 1072 3.94 -36.76 -6.01
CA ALA A 1072 3.54 -38.17 -6.02
C ALA A 1072 2.00 -38.32 -6.00
N PRO A 1073 1.43 -39.34 -6.65
CA PRO A 1073 -0.01 -39.57 -6.70
C PRO A 1073 -0.61 -39.88 -5.32
N PRO A 1074 -1.93 -39.65 -5.12
CA PRO A 1074 -2.62 -40.10 -3.92
C PRO A 1074 -2.59 -41.63 -3.80
N LYS A 1075 -2.52 -42.15 -2.58
CA LYS A 1075 -2.58 -43.59 -2.32
C LYS A 1075 -4.00 -43.97 -1.89
N PRO A 1076 -4.63 -44.99 -2.49
CA PRO A 1076 -5.95 -45.46 -2.06
C PRO A 1076 -5.90 -45.89 -0.59
N TRP A 1077 -6.85 -45.44 0.21
CA TRP A 1077 -6.98 -45.89 1.61
C TRP A 1077 -7.62 -47.28 1.58
N CYS A 1078 -6.83 -48.33 1.80
CA CYS A 1078 -7.41 -49.62 2.16
C CYS A 1078 -8.12 -49.44 3.51
N LYS A 1079 -9.45 -49.51 3.50
CA LYS A 1079 -10.28 -49.51 4.71
C LYS A 1079 -9.97 -50.69 5.61
#